data_AF-A0AAD4QQ70-F1
#
_entry.id   AF-A0AAD4QQ70-F1
#
_cell.length_a   1.000
_cell.length_b   1.000
_cell.length_c   1.000
_cell.angle_alpha   90.00
_cell.angle_beta   90.00
_cell.angle_gamma   90.00
#
_symmetry.space_group_name_H-M   'P 1'
#
loop_
_entity.id
_entity.type
_entity.pdbx_description
1 polymer ?
#
loop_
_entity_poly.entity_id
_entity_poly.type
_entity_poly.pdbx_seq_one_letter_code
_entity_poly.pdbx_strand_id
1 'polypeptide(L)'
;MAHMVNDVSMPATLGYLLGLMYNPNNIASEAGPITHLIEYDVGQQLCCMLGYNVQLGIEIPLEPTAWGHITCDGSVANLESMWVARNLKFYPLALKRAIDNEPCLAHLAPHFTVRLCTGKEKVLTDCMAWDLLNLTPDEAVSLATRFSETFGLSAPALQAILKDYLIQTTGKDELERYFEIQQPPQYLCPKTSHYSWPKGAAVTGIGSKNVIGVPALDVLLAECLTRRQAVYAIVAIMGTTEHGSVDPLSQILALRRKYQQHGFHLDDPTLFLNPYTENELRHMCLADSVTVDPHKSSICYKDGRLRYMVTWTSPVIGLGDEGEIKMGVYGIEGSKPGAAPLAAWLGHEVIGLHKGGFGFLLGQSVFTSTKMYGHWATMSLDHPSLLVVPFRTLPSEMGPDSSAEKVDEERRFIRDVLLKRTRKELASDPKACALMREMGSDLVVNALLANYLNARIYDKLSFKNMDERLEKKKVIIMSTVLSQKEYGACLTKFKKRLGLVGQEDLYILVNVSMSPFTSSSNFEQVLANAFREVAEKETEISVARNRSVPALRAFVLQGTGQGPLSLVHMPSFSTNSQRQQCILNGELSTTDLEAYVAAKKADPTATYVACTLEGERLSTIILRKTFRCLISKLTADGSSAIIETQFTNINVIKNRQLSSCYLDGTYPLRMPFYLYGTPWEIHLDHVLLCAPNAQLSAGEVTVELLEGDEPTFTAGLKNGFVVVADALPEYLMQPLTANRNTHFFRPGAKFDMSIYLDPNATYPQKPDLCNRLGDPIARATITLNENTFVDAYMINVDAPSWREIWDMALGSRQFTDDTSSSSSSESIASDMESDDYRLSPVALGRRRIPLFKN
;
A
#
# COMPACT_ATOMS: atom_id res chain seq x y z
N MET A 1 -18.23 2.48 3.48
CA MET A 1 -17.81 3.76 2.88
C MET A 1 -16.30 3.88 2.84
N ALA A 2 -15.60 3.72 3.97
CA ALA A 2 -14.15 3.62 4.04
C ALA A 2 -13.66 2.18 3.73
N HIS A 3 -13.31 1.40 4.75
CA HIS A 3 -12.83 0.02 4.66
C HIS A 3 -13.95 -1.02 4.48
N MET A 4 -13.58 -2.30 4.34
CA MET A 4 -14.44 -3.48 4.38
C MET A 4 -15.04 -3.69 5.78
N VAL A 5 -15.92 -2.79 6.19
CA VAL A 5 -16.66 -2.81 7.46
C VAL A 5 -18.09 -2.32 7.18
N ASN A 6 -19.08 -3.04 7.71
CA ASN A 6 -20.49 -2.71 7.62
C ASN A 6 -21.24 -3.21 8.87
N ASP A 7 -22.51 -2.85 9.02
CA ASP A 7 -23.38 -3.45 10.03
C ASP A 7 -23.51 -4.97 9.80
N VAL A 8 -23.50 -5.74 10.90
CA VAL A 8 -23.46 -7.21 10.88
C VAL A 8 -24.87 -7.76 10.89
N SER A 9 -25.14 -8.79 10.08
CA SER A 9 -26.49 -9.34 9.98
C SER A 9 -27.00 -9.83 11.36
N MET A 10 -28.19 -9.38 11.73
CA MET A 10 -28.86 -9.78 12.98
C MET A 10 -28.88 -11.31 13.21
N PRO A 11 -29.19 -12.18 12.21
CA PRO A 11 -29.10 -13.63 12.41
C PRO A 11 -27.69 -14.11 12.77
N ALA A 12 -26.62 -13.58 12.15
CA ALA A 12 -25.26 -13.98 12.52
C ALA A 12 -24.89 -13.52 13.94
N THR A 13 -25.24 -12.29 14.30
CA THR A 13 -25.04 -11.76 15.67
C THR A 13 -25.79 -12.61 16.71
N LEU A 14 -27.03 -12.99 16.43
CA LEU A 14 -27.82 -13.88 17.30
C LEU A 14 -27.23 -15.29 17.39
N GLY A 15 -26.79 -15.87 16.27
CA GLY A 15 -26.14 -17.18 16.23
C GLY A 15 -24.84 -17.21 17.05
N TYR A 16 -24.03 -16.16 16.96
CA TYR A 16 -22.80 -16.03 17.76
C TYR A 16 -23.12 -15.92 19.26
N LEU A 17 -24.08 -15.07 19.64
CA LEU A 17 -24.51 -14.91 21.03
C LEU A 17 -25.10 -16.21 21.60
N LEU A 18 -25.90 -16.94 20.83
CA LEU A 18 -26.43 -18.25 21.22
C LEU A 18 -25.31 -19.27 21.44
N GLY A 19 -24.30 -19.29 20.56
CA GLY A 19 -23.14 -20.18 20.70
C GLY A 19 -22.29 -19.85 21.93
N LEU A 20 -22.07 -18.56 22.22
CA LEU A 20 -21.34 -18.12 23.41
C LEU A 20 -21.97 -18.60 24.73
N MET A 21 -23.30 -18.72 24.80
CA MET A 21 -23.99 -19.21 26.01
C MET A 21 -23.64 -20.65 26.39
N TYR A 22 -23.20 -21.47 25.42
CA TYR A 22 -22.75 -22.85 25.65
C TYR A 22 -21.22 -23.00 25.56
N ASN A 23 -20.52 -22.02 24.98
CA ASN A 23 -19.08 -22.00 24.71
C ASN A 23 -18.49 -23.33 24.16
N PRO A 24 -19.09 -23.94 23.11
CA PRO A 24 -18.63 -25.20 22.57
C PRO A 24 -17.33 -25.04 21.78
N ASN A 25 -16.49 -26.07 21.79
CA ASN A 25 -15.17 -26.07 21.18
C ASN A 25 -15.10 -27.11 20.05
N ASN A 26 -15.08 -26.65 18.80
CA ASN A 26 -15.13 -27.50 17.60
C ASN A 26 -13.78 -28.20 17.28
N ILE A 27 -12.81 -28.22 18.20
CA ILE A 27 -11.61 -29.06 18.08
C ILE A 27 -11.95 -30.56 18.15
N ALA A 28 -12.97 -30.92 18.92
CA ALA A 28 -13.32 -32.31 19.23
C ALA A 28 -14.84 -32.46 19.30
N SER A 29 -15.34 -33.59 18.81
CA SER A 29 -16.78 -33.89 18.70
C SER A 29 -17.47 -33.92 20.07
N GLU A 30 -16.81 -34.42 21.12
CA GLU A 30 -17.34 -34.43 22.48
C GLU A 30 -17.47 -33.03 23.11
N ALA A 31 -16.72 -32.05 22.62
CA ALA A 31 -16.67 -30.68 23.15
C ALA A 31 -17.56 -29.68 22.40
N GLY A 32 -18.21 -30.10 21.31
CA GLY A 32 -19.14 -29.28 20.53
C GLY A 32 -20.04 -30.08 19.58
N PRO A 33 -20.70 -31.17 20.02
CA PRO A 33 -21.28 -32.18 19.13
C PRO A 33 -22.29 -31.63 18.13
N ILE A 34 -23.07 -30.60 18.51
CA ILE A 34 -24.01 -29.92 17.62
C ILE A 34 -23.30 -28.90 16.73
N THR A 35 -22.47 -28.01 17.29
CA THR A 35 -21.82 -26.93 16.52
C THR A 35 -20.76 -27.45 15.54
N HIS A 36 -20.25 -28.65 15.76
CA HIS A 36 -19.33 -29.37 14.89
C HIS A 36 -20.03 -29.91 13.64
N LEU A 37 -21.25 -30.46 13.77
CA LEU A 37 -22.10 -30.81 12.63
C LEU A 37 -22.55 -29.56 11.85
N ILE A 38 -22.88 -28.48 12.57
CA ILE A 38 -23.21 -27.18 11.97
C ILE A 38 -22.02 -26.60 11.19
N GLU A 39 -20.77 -26.78 11.65
CA GLU A 39 -19.61 -26.34 10.88
C GLU A 39 -19.40 -27.17 9.61
N TYR A 40 -19.64 -28.47 9.66
CA TYR A 40 -19.63 -29.32 8.47
C TYR A 40 -20.70 -28.89 7.46
N ASP A 41 -21.93 -28.64 7.92
CA ASP A 41 -23.02 -28.13 7.07
C ASP A 41 -22.64 -26.77 6.44
N VAL A 42 -22.17 -25.79 7.22
CA VAL A 42 -21.66 -24.51 6.70
C VAL A 42 -20.56 -24.71 5.65
N GLY A 43 -19.64 -25.65 5.87
CA GLY A 43 -18.61 -26.02 4.90
C GLY A 43 -19.19 -26.52 3.59
N GLN A 44 -20.21 -27.38 3.63
CA GLN A 44 -20.89 -27.89 2.43
C GLN A 44 -21.80 -26.85 1.77
N GLN A 45 -22.47 -25.98 2.54
CA GLN A 45 -23.24 -24.85 2.03
C GLN A 45 -22.35 -23.89 1.20
N LEU A 46 -21.13 -23.61 1.68
CA LEU A 46 -20.14 -22.78 0.98
C LEU A 46 -19.56 -23.50 -0.25
N CYS A 47 -19.24 -24.80 -0.15
CA CYS A 47 -18.81 -25.60 -1.31
C CYS A 47 -19.89 -25.62 -2.42
N CYS A 48 -21.15 -25.79 -2.04
CA CYS A 48 -22.30 -25.76 -2.96
C CYS A 48 -22.48 -24.39 -3.62
N MET A 49 -22.36 -23.30 -2.86
CA MET A 49 -22.38 -21.92 -3.38
C MET A 49 -21.27 -21.67 -4.41
N LEU A 50 -20.08 -22.26 -4.20
CA LEU A 50 -18.95 -22.19 -5.13
C LEU A 50 -19.09 -23.10 -6.36
N GLY A 51 -20.16 -23.90 -6.45
CA GLY A 51 -20.38 -24.86 -7.54
C GLY A 51 -19.51 -26.11 -7.44
N TYR A 52 -18.94 -26.41 -6.28
CA TYR A 52 -18.34 -27.72 -6.01
C TYR A 52 -19.41 -28.79 -5.75
N ASN A 53 -19.02 -30.05 -5.91
CA ASN A 53 -19.88 -31.21 -5.67
C ASN A 53 -19.96 -31.56 -4.17
N VAL A 54 -21.18 -31.75 -3.65
CA VAL A 54 -21.45 -31.94 -2.21
C VAL A 54 -22.45 -33.06 -1.96
N GLN A 55 -22.32 -33.76 -0.84
CA GLN A 55 -23.20 -34.88 -0.45
C GLN A 55 -24.51 -34.39 0.20
N LEU A 56 -25.34 -33.68 -0.55
CA LEU A 56 -26.67 -33.23 -0.12
C LEU A 56 -27.76 -34.22 -0.57
N GLY A 57 -27.91 -35.33 0.16
CA GLY A 57 -29.07 -36.23 0.04
C GLY A 57 -29.13 -37.11 -1.20
N ILE A 58 -27.98 -37.42 -1.83
CA ILE A 58 -27.89 -38.29 -3.00
C ILE A 58 -27.31 -39.65 -2.58
N GLU A 59 -27.97 -40.75 -2.93
CA GLU A 59 -27.57 -42.13 -2.54
C GLU A 59 -26.22 -42.58 -3.14
N ILE A 60 -25.79 -41.94 -4.24
CA ILE A 60 -24.48 -42.17 -4.87
C ILE A 60 -23.79 -40.80 -5.02
N PRO A 61 -22.74 -40.50 -4.24
CA PRO A 61 -21.94 -39.32 -4.45
C PRO A 61 -21.31 -39.31 -5.86
N LEU A 62 -21.35 -38.16 -6.53
CA LEU A 62 -20.34 -37.86 -7.54
C LEU A 62 -19.00 -37.68 -6.83
N GLU A 63 -17.88 -37.93 -7.50
CA GLU A 63 -16.53 -37.71 -6.96
C GLU A 63 -15.71 -36.75 -7.83
N PRO A 64 -14.83 -35.92 -7.24
CA PRO A 64 -14.53 -35.84 -5.82
C PRO A 64 -15.63 -35.17 -4.99
N THR A 65 -15.89 -35.66 -3.78
CA THR A 65 -16.71 -34.95 -2.78
C THR A 65 -15.92 -33.79 -2.16
N ALA A 66 -16.51 -32.58 -2.14
CA ALA A 66 -15.89 -31.39 -1.57
C ALA A 66 -15.95 -31.34 -0.02
N TRP A 67 -15.15 -30.46 0.58
CA TRP A 67 -15.15 -30.20 2.02
C TRP A 67 -14.62 -28.80 2.32
N GLY A 68 -15.17 -28.15 3.36
CA GLY A 68 -14.67 -26.87 3.85
C GLY A 68 -14.91 -26.68 5.35
N HIS A 69 -14.27 -25.67 5.94
CA HIS A 69 -14.41 -25.30 7.35
C HIS A 69 -14.12 -23.82 7.59
N ILE A 70 -14.38 -23.34 8.82
CA ILE A 70 -14.13 -21.96 9.23
C ILE A 70 -12.72 -21.82 9.82
N THR A 71 -12.08 -20.69 9.54
CA THR A 71 -10.82 -20.24 10.14
C THR A 71 -11.02 -18.92 10.90
N CYS A 72 -10.11 -18.56 11.79
CA CYS A 72 -10.19 -17.33 12.58
C CYS A 72 -9.97 -16.05 11.74
N ASP A 73 -9.18 -16.12 10.65
CA ASP A 73 -9.09 -15.09 9.62
C ASP A 73 -8.57 -15.61 8.25
N GLY A 74 -8.65 -14.76 7.23
CA GLY A 74 -8.22 -15.07 5.86
C GLY A 74 -6.72 -15.06 5.62
N SER A 75 -5.90 -14.63 6.57
CA SER A 75 -4.48 -14.99 6.57
C SER A 75 -4.29 -16.47 6.88
N VAL A 76 -5.09 -17.04 7.78
CA VAL A 76 -5.00 -18.47 8.14
C VAL A 76 -5.53 -19.35 7.01
N ALA A 77 -6.66 -19.04 6.38
CA ALA A 77 -7.14 -19.79 5.21
C ALA A 77 -6.15 -19.76 4.01
N ASN A 78 -5.52 -18.60 3.74
CA ASN A 78 -4.48 -18.51 2.71
C ASN A 78 -3.16 -19.20 3.12
N LEU A 79 -2.89 -19.34 4.42
CA LEU A 79 -1.76 -20.12 4.96
C LEU A 79 -2.02 -21.63 4.86
N GLU A 80 -3.25 -22.07 5.11
CA GLU A 80 -3.70 -23.47 4.99
C GLU A 80 -3.69 -23.95 3.54
N SER A 81 -4.26 -23.19 2.59
CA SER A 81 -4.17 -23.53 1.16
C SER A 81 -2.72 -23.62 0.67
N MET A 82 -1.84 -22.74 1.14
CA MET A 82 -0.40 -22.81 0.86
C MET A 82 0.26 -24.05 1.51
N TRP A 83 -0.13 -24.42 2.73
CA TRP A 83 0.39 -25.60 3.42
C TRP A 83 -0.05 -26.90 2.73
N VAL A 84 -1.32 -26.99 2.30
CA VAL A 84 -1.84 -28.06 1.43
C VAL A 84 -1.04 -28.13 0.13
N ALA A 85 -0.92 -27.02 -0.61
CA ALA A 85 -0.20 -26.99 -1.88
C ALA A 85 1.28 -27.38 -1.74
N ARG A 86 1.94 -26.97 -0.64
CA ARG A 86 3.31 -27.37 -0.28
C ARG A 86 3.40 -28.88 -0.09
N ASN A 87 2.54 -29.46 0.76
CA ASN A 87 2.64 -30.87 1.14
C ASN A 87 2.22 -31.78 -0.03
N LEU A 88 1.15 -31.43 -0.75
CA LEU A 88 0.70 -32.12 -1.96
C LEU A 88 1.79 -32.16 -3.05
N LYS A 89 2.55 -31.07 -3.24
CA LYS A 89 3.64 -31.00 -4.23
C LYS A 89 4.75 -32.02 -3.97
N PHE A 90 5.03 -32.31 -2.70
CA PHE A 90 6.08 -33.25 -2.28
C PHE A 90 5.55 -34.66 -1.95
N TYR A 91 4.25 -34.86 -1.83
CA TYR A 91 3.64 -36.16 -1.51
C TYR A 91 4.06 -37.30 -2.47
N PRO A 92 4.14 -37.10 -3.81
CA PRO A 92 4.62 -38.14 -4.73
C PRO A 92 6.10 -38.48 -4.52
N LEU A 93 6.92 -37.49 -4.12
CA LEU A 93 8.34 -37.67 -3.80
C LEU A 93 8.53 -38.42 -2.48
N ALA A 94 7.70 -38.14 -1.47
CA ALA A 94 7.68 -38.87 -0.20
C ALA A 94 7.33 -40.34 -0.41
N LEU A 95 6.28 -40.65 -1.20
CA LEU A 95 5.91 -42.02 -1.55
C LEU A 95 7.01 -42.74 -2.34
N LYS A 96 7.60 -42.08 -3.34
CA LYS A 96 8.74 -42.64 -4.11
C LYS A 96 9.93 -42.95 -3.20
N ARG A 97 10.29 -42.04 -2.29
CA ARG A 97 11.40 -42.25 -1.36
C ARG A 97 11.12 -43.36 -0.35
N ALA A 98 9.91 -43.45 0.20
CA ALA A 98 9.51 -44.56 1.06
C ALA A 98 9.67 -45.89 0.32
N ILE A 99 9.15 -45.99 -0.90
CA ILE A 99 9.30 -47.16 -1.78
C ILE A 99 10.77 -47.53 -2.04
N ASP A 100 11.64 -46.54 -2.25
CA ASP A 100 13.07 -46.77 -2.51
C ASP A 100 13.87 -47.27 -1.30
N ASN A 101 13.39 -47.00 -0.07
CA ASN A 101 14.12 -47.28 1.17
C ASN A 101 13.49 -48.42 2.00
N GLU A 102 12.23 -48.78 1.75
CA GLU A 102 11.47 -49.78 2.50
C GLU A 102 11.36 -51.12 1.73
N PRO A 103 12.03 -52.21 2.14
CA PRO A 103 11.98 -53.49 1.43
C PRO A 103 10.58 -54.10 1.29
N CYS A 104 9.67 -53.76 2.22
CA CYS A 104 8.27 -54.18 2.19
C CYS A 104 7.44 -53.47 1.10
N LEU A 105 7.91 -52.34 0.56
CA LEU A 105 7.25 -51.59 -0.53
C LEU A 105 8.00 -51.71 -1.86
N ALA A 106 9.33 -51.83 -1.84
CA ALA A 106 10.19 -51.84 -3.02
C ALA A 106 9.79 -52.87 -4.09
N HIS A 107 9.31 -54.04 -3.68
CA HIS A 107 8.90 -55.12 -4.59
C HIS A 107 7.53 -54.89 -5.27
N LEU A 108 6.71 -53.97 -4.75
CA LEU A 108 5.42 -53.58 -5.35
C LEU A 108 5.60 -52.48 -6.42
N ALA A 109 6.66 -51.69 -6.30
CA ALA A 109 6.93 -50.50 -7.11
C ALA A 109 6.87 -50.71 -8.64
N PRO A 110 7.43 -51.80 -9.22
CA PRO A 110 7.40 -52.02 -10.67
C PRO A 110 5.99 -52.27 -11.24
N HIS A 111 5.00 -52.50 -10.38
CA HIS A 111 3.63 -52.82 -10.75
C HIS A 111 2.66 -51.64 -10.57
N PHE A 112 3.14 -50.47 -10.15
CA PHE A 112 2.30 -49.28 -9.91
C PHE A 112 2.56 -48.18 -10.95
N THR A 113 1.52 -47.80 -11.71
CA THR A 113 1.57 -46.68 -12.66
C THR A 113 0.98 -45.39 -12.08
N VAL A 114 1.60 -44.27 -12.43
CA VAL A 114 1.09 -42.91 -12.18
C VAL A 114 0.79 -42.21 -13.49
N ARG A 115 -0.25 -41.38 -13.51
CA ARG A 115 -0.70 -40.60 -14.66
C ARG A 115 -0.08 -39.21 -14.63
N LEU A 116 0.86 -38.97 -15.53
CA LEU A 116 1.53 -37.68 -15.68
C LEU A 116 0.54 -36.61 -16.14
N CYS A 117 0.84 -35.33 -15.90
CA CYS A 117 0.05 -34.19 -16.40
C CYS A 117 -0.11 -34.13 -17.93
N THR A 118 0.72 -34.85 -18.68
CA THR A 118 0.59 -35.05 -20.14
C THR A 118 -0.46 -36.11 -20.52
N GLY A 119 -1.21 -36.63 -19.54
CA GLY A 119 -2.21 -37.69 -19.70
C GLY A 119 -1.63 -39.12 -19.81
N LYS A 120 -0.32 -39.25 -20.03
CA LYS A 120 0.40 -40.54 -20.16
C LYS A 120 0.56 -41.24 -18.82
N GLU A 121 0.47 -42.56 -18.82
CA GLU A 121 0.88 -43.39 -17.69
C GLU A 121 2.38 -43.69 -17.73
N LYS A 122 2.99 -43.88 -16.56
CA LYS A 122 4.40 -44.26 -16.36
C LYS A 122 4.55 -45.03 -15.05
N VAL A 123 5.45 -46.02 -14.99
CA VAL A 123 5.73 -46.77 -13.75
C VAL A 123 6.41 -45.85 -12.74
N LEU A 124 6.00 -45.92 -11.47
CA LEU A 124 6.48 -45.02 -10.41
C LEU A 124 8.00 -45.14 -10.16
N THR A 125 8.60 -46.30 -10.40
CA THR A 125 10.07 -46.50 -10.36
C THR A 125 10.82 -45.60 -11.33
N ASP A 126 10.25 -45.38 -12.51
CA ASP A 126 10.89 -44.74 -13.65
C ASP A 126 10.69 -43.22 -13.64
N CYS A 127 9.76 -42.74 -12.82
CA CYS A 127 9.38 -41.34 -12.70
C CYS A 127 10.53 -40.49 -12.14
N MET A 128 10.95 -39.50 -12.91
CA MET A 128 11.93 -38.51 -12.48
C MET A 128 11.29 -37.55 -11.47
N ALA A 129 12.11 -36.86 -10.67
CA ALA A 129 11.64 -35.80 -9.77
C ALA A 129 10.75 -34.77 -10.48
N TRP A 130 11.08 -34.41 -11.73
CA TRP A 130 10.28 -33.52 -12.57
C TRP A 130 8.90 -34.10 -12.96
N ASP A 131 8.79 -35.41 -13.18
CA ASP A 131 7.51 -36.07 -13.46
C ASP A 131 6.60 -35.99 -12.22
N LEU A 132 7.17 -36.29 -11.05
CA LEU A 132 6.49 -36.36 -9.76
C LEU A 132 6.07 -34.99 -9.22
N LEU A 133 6.90 -33.96 -9.39
CA LEU A 133 6.56 -32.57 -9.06
C LEU A 133 5.45 -31.96 -9.94
N ASN A 134 5.09 -32.62 -11.05
CA ASN A 134 4.11 -32.13 -12.02
C ASN A 134 2.91 -33.07 -12.21
N LEU A 135 2.66 -34.02 -11.30
CA LEU A 135 1.36 -34.73 -11.25
C LEU A 135 0.21 -33.72 -11.01
N THR A 136 -1.00 -34.06 -11.46
CA THR A 136 -2.19 -33.24 -11.17
C THR A 136 -2.57 -33.36 -9.68
N PRO A 137 -3.31 -32.39 -9.11
CA PRO A 137 -3.79 -32.48 -7.72
C PRO A 137 -4.56 -33.78 -7.45
N ASP A 138 -5.48 -34.13 -8.35
CA ASP A 138 -6.32 -35.34 -8.28
C ASP A 138 -5.50 -36.65 -8.29
N GLU A 139 -4.41 -36.68 -9.07
CA GLU A 139 -3.47 -37.80 -9.10
C GLU A 139 -2.65 -37.85 -7.80
N ALA A 140 -2.02 -36.73 -7.43
CA ALA A 140 -1.13 -36.63 -6.27
C ALA A 140 -1.83 -36.97 -4.95
N VAL A 141 -3.08 -36.53 -4.76
CA VAL A 141 -3.86 -36.80 -3.53
C VAL A 141 -4.40 -38.24 -3.49
N SER A 142 -4.59 -38.89 -4.64
CA SER A 142 -5.11 -40.26 -4.72
C SER A 142 -4.01 -41.35 -4.71
N LEU A 143 -2.73 -40.98 -4.81
CA LEU A 143 -1.60 -41.93 -4.90
C LEU A 143 -1.62 -43.00 -3.80
N ALA A 144 -1.70 -42.62 -2.53
CA ALA A 144 -1.66 -43.58 -1.43
C ALA A 144 -2.92 -44.45 -1.38
N THR A 145 -4.09 -43.90 -1.70
CA THR A 145 -5.35 -44.66 -1.79
C THR A 145 -5.24 -45.73 -2.87
N ARG A 146 -4.90 -45.32 -4.09
CA ARG A 146 -4.70 -46.24 -5.23
C ARG A 146 -3.60 -47.27 -4.97
N PHE A 147 -2.49 -46.88 -4.33
CA PHE A 147 -1.40 -47.81 -3.99
C PHE A 147 -1.86 -48.85 -2.96
N SER A 148 -2.62 -48.43 -1.95
CA SER A 148 -3.20 -49.35 -0.95
C SER A 148 -4.23 -50.30 -1.58
N GLU A 149 -5.11 -49.79 -2.45
CA GLU A 149 -6.14 -50.57 -3.15
C GLU A 149 -5.53 -51.58 -4.14
N THR A 150 -4.54 -51.15 -4.94
CA THR A 150 -3.89 -51.98 -5.97
C THR A 150 -3.20 -53.22 -5.38
N PHE A 151 -2.66 -53.10 -4.15
CA PHE A 151 -1.90 -54.16 -3.50
C PHE A 151 -2.55 -54.72 -2.22
N GLY A 152 -3.81 -54.33 -1.92
CA GLY A 152 -4.55 -54.79 -0.74
C GLY A 152 -3.91 -54.40 0.61
N LEU A 153 -3.18 -53.28 0.66
CA LEU A 153 -2.44 -52.85 1.86
C LEU A 153 -3.38 -52.24 2.91
N SER A 154 -3.01 -52.40 4.18
CA SER A 154 -3.68 -51.73 5.30
C SER A 154 -3.34 -50.23 5.31
N ALA A 155 -4.36 -49.38 5.29
CA ALA A 155 -4.23 -47.92 5.33
C ALA A 155 -3.38 -47.41 6.52
N PRO A 156 -3.63 -47.84 7.78
CA PRO A 156 -2.73 -47.55 8.90
C PRO A 156 -1.28 -47.99 8.72
N ALA A 157 -1.02 -49.14 8.06
CA ALA A 157 0.34 -49.64 7.86
C ALA A 157 1.11 -48.81 6.82
N LEU A 158 0.48 -48.51 5.68
CA LEU A 158 1.07 -47.62 4.66
C LEU A 158 1.30 -46.21 5.23
N GLN A 159 0.36 -45.69 6.03
CA GLN A 159 0.52 -44.40 6.73
C GLN A 159 1.67 -44.43 7.74
N ALA A 160 1.80 -45.48 8.55
CA ALA A 160 2.86 -45.60 9.55
C ALA A 160 4.26 -45.56 8.91
N ILE A 161 4.42 -46.18 7.74
CA ILE A 161 5.64 -46.08 6.93
C ILE A 161 5.81 -44.67 6.36
N LEU A 162 4.81 -44.16 5.61
CA LEU A 162 4.92 -42.86 4.92
C LEU A 162 5.22 -41.70 5.87
N LYS A 163 4.74 -41.76 7.11
CA LYS A 163 4.93 -40.75 8.16
C LYS A 163 6.37 -40.24 8.23
N ASP A 164 7.36 -41.13 8.14
CA ASP A 164 8.77 -40.77 8.35
C ASP A 164 9.45 -40.25 7.06
N TYR A 165 8.75 -40.27 5.92
CA TYR A 165 9.17 -39.72 4.63
C TYR A 165 8.41 -38.45 4.19
N LEU A 166 7.30 -38.12 4.87
CA LEU A 166 6.51 -36.91 4.61
C LEU A 166 7.25 -35.63 5.01
N ILE A 167 7.08 -34.55 4.24
CA ILE A 167 7.71 -33.25 4.54
C ILE A 167 7.15 -32.57 5.79
N GLN A 168 6.00 -33.03 6.30
CA GLN A 168 5.48 -32.71 7.63
C GLN A 168 6.44 -33.18 8.74
N THR A 169 7.23 -34.25 8.50
CA THR A 169 8.20 -34.83 9.43
C THR A 169 9.63 -34.41 9.09
N THR A 170 10.06 -34.54 7.83
CA THR A 170 11.46 -34.31 7.42
C THR A 170 11.78 -32.85 7.05
N GLY A 171 10.76 -32.03 6.82
CA GLY A 171 10.90 -30.80 6.04
C GLY A 171 11.10 -31.07 4.54
N LYS A 172 10.77 -30.08 3.70
CA LYS A 172 10.87 -30.22 2.23
C LYS A 172 12.32 -30.40 1.75
N ASP A 173 13.26 -29.73 2.43
CA ASP A 173 14.66 -29.60 2.02
C ASP A 173 15.37 -30.96 1.96
N GLU A 174 14.87 -31.97 2.67
CA GLU A 174 15.41 -33.33 2.65
C GLU A 174 15.02 -34.09 1.37
N LEU A 175 13.79 -33.91 0.89
CA LEU A 175 13.38 -34.43 -0.41
C LEU A 175 14.01 -33.63 -1.55
N GLU A 176 14.17 -32.31 -1.39
CA GLU A 176 14.92 -31.50 -2.36
C GLU A 176 16.38 -31.98 -2.50
N ARG A 177 17.04 -32.34 -1.39
CA ARG A 177 18.38 -32.97 -1.41
C ARG A 177 18.36 -34.38 -2.02
N TYR A 178 17.43 -35.24 -1.61
CA TYR A 178 17.36 -36.64 -2.08
C TYR A 178 17.07 -36.75 -3.59
N PHE A 179 16.27 -35.84 -4.13
CA PHE A 179 15.88 -35.79 -5.54
C PHE A 179 16.65 -34.76 -6.38
N GLU A 180 17.78 -34.24 -5.86
CA GLU A 180 18.67 -33.26 -6.52
C GLU A 180 17.97 -32.00 -7.06
N ILE A 181 16.91 -31.53 -6.40
CA ILE A 181 16.06 -30.41 -6.84
C ILE A 181 16.81 -29.07 -6.63
N GLN A 182 17.55 -28.65 -7.66
CA GLN A 182 18.36 -27.42 -7.64
C GLN A 182 17.54 -26.11 -7.67
N GLN A 183 16.26 -26.17 -8.07
CA GLN A 183 15.40 -25.00 -8.22
C GLN A 183 14.18 -25.15 -7.29
N PRO A 184 14.07 -24.36 -6.21
CA PRO A 184 12.95 -24.48 -5.27
C PRO A 184 11.64 -24.15 -6.00
N PRO A 185 10.52 -24.86 -5.72
CA PRO A 185 9.26 -24.58 -6.39
C PRO A 185 8.72 -23.18 -6.05
N GLN A 186 8.02 -22.57 -6.99
CA GLN A 186 7.50 -21.20 -6.88
C GLN A 186 6.00 -21.15 -6.58
N TYR A 187 5.57 -20.06 -5.96
CA TYR A 187 4.16 -19.70 -5.76
C TYR A 187 3.87 -18.45 -6.59
N LEU A 188 2.94 -18.51 -7.55
CA LEU A 188 2.70 -17.41 -8.50
C LEU A 188 1.49 -16.58 -8.05
N CYS A 189 1.70 -15.31 -7.75
CA CYS A 189 0.65 -14.39 -7.28
C CYS A 189 0.61 -13.10 -8.13
N PRO A 190 -0.53 -12.39 -8.24
CA PRO A 190 -0.53 -11.01 -8.72
C PRO A 190 0.42 -10.13 -7.89
N LYS A 191 1.10 -9.16 -8.52
CA LYS A 191 1.98 -8.22 -7.78
C LYS A 191 1.28 -7.47 -6.65
N THR A 192 -0.02 -7.26 -6.79
CA THR A 192 -0.91 -6.55 -5.85
C THR A 192 -1.59 -7.48 -4.85
N SER A 193 -1.06 -8.70 -4.67
CA SER A 193 -1.65 -9.69 -3.76
C SER A 193 -1.53 -9.28 -2.29
N HIS A 194 -2.59 -9.55 -1.52
CA HIS A 194 -2.67 -9.26 -0.09
C HIS A 194 -1.48 -9.85 0.70
N TYR A 195 -1.03 -9.14 1.74
CA TYR A 195 0.20 -9.46 2.48
C TYR A 195 0.21 -10.84 3.17
N SER A 196 -0.94 -11.52 3.25
CA SER A 196 -1.05 -12.92 3.69
C SER A 196 -0.19 -13.88 2.86
N TRP A 197 0.01 -13.64 1.56
CA TRP A 197 0.80 -14.52 0.69
C TRP A 197 2.30 -14.53 1.02
N PRO A 198 3.04 -13.40 1.02
CA PRO A 198 4.45 -13.40 1.44
C PRO A 198 4.63 -13.75 2.92
N LYS A 199 3.68 -13.41 3.80
CA LYS A 199 3.63 -13.86 5.21
C LYS A 199 3.53 -15.39 5.28
N GLY A 200 2.62 -15.99 4.52
CA GLY A 200 2.38 -17.43 4.49
C GLY A 200 3.58 -18.22 3.96
N ALA A 201 4.26 -17.70 2.94
CA ALA A 201 5.47 -18.34 2.41
C ALA A 201 6.63 -18.34 3.42
N ALA A 202 6.76 -17.28 4.23
CA ALA A 202 7.72 -17.26 5.33
C ALA A 202 7.38 -18.30 6.42
N VAL A 203 6.12 -18.38 6.85
CA VAL A 203 5.66 -19.31 7.90
C VAL A 203 5.74 -20.78 7.45
N THR A 204 5.43 -21.09 6.19
CA THR A 204 5.47 -22.47 5.65
C THR A 204 6.86 -22.97 5.29
N GLY A 205 7.92 -22.16 5.46
CA GLY A 205 9.29 -22.52 5.06
C GLY A 205 9.53 -22.50 3.53
N ILE A 206 8.62 -21.93 2.75
CA ILE A 206 8.81 -21.69 1.30
C ILE A 206 9.74 -20.49 1.06
N GLY A 207 9.68 -19.49 1.94
CA GLY A 207 10.40 -18.22 1.84
C GLY A 207 9.72 -17.23 0.88
N SER A 208 9.55 -15.98 1.31
CA SER A 208 8.84 -14.94 0.52
C SER A 208 9.47 -14.63 -0.83
N LYS A 209 10.78 -14.91 -1.02
CA LYS A 209 11.47 -14.79 -2.32
C LYS A 209 10.92 -15.74 -3.40
N ASN A 210 10.25 -16.83 -3.01
CA ASN A 210 9.63 -17.78 -3.93
C ASN A 210 8.15 -17.47 -4.22
N VAL A 211 7.62 -16.37 -3.68
CA VAL A 211 6.32 -15.79 -4.09
C VAL A 211 6.58 -14.78 -5.21
N ILE A 212 6.29 -15.17 -6.45
CA ILE A 212 6.64 -14.38 -7.64
C ILE A 212 5.44 -13.56 -8.10
N GLY A 213 5.60 -12.23 -8.05
CA GLY A 213 4.62 -11.26 -8.54
C GLY A 213 4.53 -11.24 -10.06
N VAL A 214 3.46 -11.83 -10.59
CA VAL A 214 3.22 -12.08 -12.03
C VAL A 214 3.04 -10.78 -12.83
N PRO A 215 3.84 -10.52 -13.88
CA PRO A 215 3.58 -9.48 -14.88
C PRO A 215 2.95 -10.03 -16.17
N ALA A 216 3.26 -11.28 -16.54
CA ALA A 216 2.73 -12.01 -17.69
C ALA A 216 2.83 -13.52 -17.40
N LEU A 217 1.70 -14.17 -17.09
CA LEU A 217 1.69 -15.52 -16.52
C LEU A 217 2.27 -16.57 -17.46
N ASP A 218 1.93 -16.52 -18.75
CA ASP A 218 2.38 -17.51 -19.74
C ASP A 218 3.90 -17.48 -19.95
N VAL A 219 4.53 -16.31 -19.86
CA VAL A 219 5.99 -16.15 -19.95
C VAL A 219 6.68 -16.77 -18.74
N LEU A 220 6.19 -16.50 -17.52
CA LEU A 220 6.72 -17.10 -16.30
C LEU A 220 6.57 -18.63 -16.29
N LEU A 221 5.43 -19.17 -16.76
CA LEU A 221 5.22 -20.61 -16.87
C LEU A 221 6.17 -21.25 -17.90
N ALA A 222 6.41 -20.59 -19.04
CA ALA A 222 7.38 -21.05 -20.02
C ALA A 222 8.84 -21.02 -19.48
N GLU A 223 9.20 -19.98 -18.71
CA GLU A 223 10.50 -19.92 -18.01
C GLU A 223 10.64 -21.04 -16.98
N CYS A 224 9.62 -21.28 -16.15
CA CYS A 224 9.61 -22.35 -15.14
C CYS A 224 9.78 -23.72 -15.79
N LEU A 225 9.03 -24.01 -16.85
CA LEU A 225 9.15 -25.25 -17.64
C LEU A 225 10.56 -25.41 -18.23
N THR A 226 11.13 -24.33 -18.78
CA THR A 226 12.48 -24.34 -19.39
C THR A 226 13.57 -24.60 -18.35
N ARG A 227 13.45 -24.02 -17.14
CA ARG A 227 14.40 -24.21 -16.03
C ARG A 227 14.16 -25.50 -15.22
N ARG A 228 13.10 -26.27 -15.52
CA ARG A 228 12.57 -27.36 -14.67
C ARG A 228 12.33 -26.92 -13.22
N GLN A 229 11.85 -25.70 -13.04
CA GLN A 229 11.41 -25.16 -11.76
C GLN A 229 9.91 -25.41 -11.59
N ALA A 230 9.53 -26.13 -10.55
CA ALA A 230 8.13 -26.51 -10.34
C ALA A 230 7.30 -25.34 -9.79
N VAL A 231 5.98 -25.40 -9.94
CA VAL A 231 5.04 -24.43 -9.36
C VAL A 231 4.15 -25.15 -8.34
N TYR A 232 4.05 -24.60 -7.13
CA TYR A 232 3.13 -25.05 -6.09
C TYR A 232 1.68 -24.78 -6.51
N ALA A 233 1.36 -23.50 -6.73
CA ALA A 233 0.04 -23.01 -7.12
C ALA A 233 0.14 -21.67 -7.86
N ILE A 234 -0.98 -21.26 -8.46
CA ILE A 234 -1.21 -19.93 -9.05
C ILE A 234 -2.40 -19.33 -8.33
N VAL A 235 -2.28 -18.10 -7.82
CA VAL A 235 -3.37 -17.37 -7.17
C VAL A 235 -4.10 -16.52 -8.22
N ALA A 236 -5.44 -16.58 -8.20
CA ALA A 236 -6.31 -15.60 -8.81
C ALA A 236 -7.07 -14.87 -7.69
N ILE A 237 -7.14 -13.54 -7.75
CA ILE A 237 -7.79 -12.71 -6.74
C ILE A 237 -9.16 -12.29 -7.26
N MET A 238 -10.21 -12.79 -6.61
CA MET A 238 -11.60 -12.53 -6.96
C MET A 238 -12.14 -11.32 -6.19
N GLY A 239 -11.45 -10.18 -6.31
CA GLY A 239 -11.73 -8.94 -5.58
C GLY A 239 -10.51 -8.41 -4.82
N THR A 240 -9.63 -7.68 -5.51
CA THR A 240 -8.42 -7.07 -4.91
C THR A 240 -8.77 -6.06 -3.81
N THR A 241 -8.03 -6.07 -2.70
CA THR A 241 -8.27 -5.18 -1.54
C THR A 241 -8.36 -3.68 -1.88
N GLU A 242 -7.50 -3.20 -2.78
CA GLU A 242 -7.33 -1.76 -3.06
C GLU A 242 -8.31 -1.17 -4.09
N HIS A 243 -8.85 -1.99 -5.00
CA HIS A 243 -9.69 -1.52 -6.13
C HIS A 243 -10.77 -2.53 -6.60
N GLY A 244 -10.98 -3.62 -5.88
CA GLY A 244 -12.07 -4.58 -6.10
C GLY A 244 -12.01 -5.35 -7.43
N SER A 245 -10.87 -5.39 -8.11
CA SER A 245 -10.76 -6.07 -9.41
C SER A 245 -10.74 -7.59 -9.28
N VAL A 246 -11.22 -8.25 -10.34
CA VAL A 246 -11.25 -9.71 -10.46
C VAL A 246 -10.27 -10.16 -11.53
N ASP A 247 -9.36 -11.06 -11.16
CA ASP A 247 -8.39 -11.66 -12.08
C ASP A 247 -9.07 -12.57 -13.13
N PRO A 248 -8.48 -12.72 -14.32
CA PRO A 248 -9.06 -13.53 -15.40
C PRO A 248 -8.82 -15.03 -15.16
N LEU A 249 -9.51 -15.58 -14.15
CA LEU A 249 -9.46 -16.99 -13.76
C LEU A 249 -9.75 -17.94 -14.93
N SER A 250 -10.65 -17.58 -15.84
CA SER A 250 -10.93 -18.29 -17.10
C SER A 250 -9.69 -18.43 -17.98
N GLN A 251 -8.86 -17.38 -18.08
CA GLN A 251 -7.59 -17.38 -18.81
C GLN A 251 -6.49 -18.11 -18.03
N ILE A 252 -6.45 -17.99 -16.71
CA ILE A 252 -5.53 -18.75 -15.84
C ILE A 252 -5.80 -20.25 -15.97
N LEU A 253 -7.07 -20.67 -16.00
CA LEU A 253 -7.49 -22.03 -16.26
C LEU A 253 -7.24 -22.45 -17.71
N ALA A 254 -7.39 -21.55 -18.69
CA ALA A 254 -6.98 -21.79 -20.07
C ALA A 254 -5.46 -21.98 -20.19
N LEU A 255 -4.63 -21.31 -19.37
CA LEU A 255 -3.19 -21.53 -19.28
C LEU A 255 -2.84 -22.82 -18.54
N ARG A 256 -3.48 -23.13 -17.40
CA ARG A 256 -3.40 -24.47 -16.76
C ARG A 256 -3.70 -25.55 -17.80
N ARG A 257 -4.75 -25.37 -18.61
CA ARG A 257 -5.10 -26.22 -19.75
C ARG A 257 -4.06 -26.15 -20.89
N LYS A 258 -3.44 -25.02 -21.24
CA LYS A 258 -2.33 -24.98 -22.22
C LYS A 258 -1.19 -25.93 -21.81
N TYR A 259 -0.93 -26.02 -20.51
CA TYR A 259 0.07 -26.90 -19.90
C TYR A 259 -0.50 -28.26 -19.36
N GLN A 260 -1.77 -28.63 -19.64
CA GLN A 260 -2.44 -29.89 -19.17
C GLN A 260 -3.48 -30.49 -20.17
N GLN A 261 -4.39 -29.64 -20.70
CA GLN A 261 -5.29 -29.75 -21.89
C GLN A 261 -6.83 -29.97 -21.70
N HIS A 262 -7.62 -28.85 -21.74
CA HIS A 262 -9.12 -28.66 -21.79
C HIS A 262 -9.94 -28.92 -20.48
N GLY A 263 -11.23 -28.59 -20.24
CA GLY A 263 -12.33 -27.72 -20.80
C GLY A 263 -13.54 -27.74 -19.79
N PHE A 264 -14.64 -26.94 -19.76
CA PHE A 264 -15.03 -25.65 -20.38
C PHE A 264 -15.82 -24.68 -19.39
N HIS A 265 -17.15 -24.39 -19.51
CA HIS A 265 -17.95 -23.31 -18.79
C HIS A 265 -19.46 -23.64 -18.45
N LEU A 266 -20.19 -22.75 -17.70
CA LEU A 266 -21.68 -22.63 -17.60
C LEU A 266 -22.20 -21.33 -16.86
N ASP A 267 -23.46 -20.85 -17.10
CA ASP A 267 -23.93 -19.42 -16.96
C ASP A 267 -24.88 -19.00 -15.78
N ASP A 268 -25.22 -17.69 -15.67
CA ASP A 268 -25.31 -16.86 -14.43
C ASP A 268 -26.69 -16.24 -13.97
N PRO A 269 -26.77 -15.60 -12.77
CA PRO A 269 -27.90 -14.76 -12.32
C PRO A 269 -27.86 -13.21 -12.47
N THR A 270 -26.75 -12.56 -12.80
CA THR A 270 -26.53 -11.16 -12.40
C THR A 270 -27.22 -10.08 -13.25
N LEU A 271 -27.90 -9.14 -12.58
CA LEU A 271 -28.61 -8.02 -13.25
C LEU A 271 -27.74 -6.77 -13.48
N PHE A 272 -26.88 -6.43 -12.51
CA PHE A 272 -26.05 -5.22 -12.51
C PHE A 272 -24.55 -5.50 -12.37
N LEU A 273 -24.11 -6.75 -12.43
CA LEU A 273 -22.68 -7.08 -12.42
C LEU A 273 -22.11 -6.92 -13.84
N ASN A 274 -20.81 -6.65 -13.93
CA ASN A 274 -20.11 -6.63 -15.21
C ASN A 274 -20.05 -8.06 -15.81
N PRO A 275 -20.38 -8.27 -17.10
CA PRO A 275 -20.32 -9.58 -17.75
C PRO A 275 -18.97 -10.31 -17.66
N TYR A 276 -17.86 -9.56 -17.55
CA TYR A 276 -16.55 -10.12 -17.25
C TYR A 276 -16.51 -10.73 -15.84
N THR A 277 -16.83 -9.95 -14.81
CA THR A 277 -16.86 -10.42 -13.41
C THR A 277 -17.81 -11.60 -13.21
N GLU A 278 -18.98 -11.54 -13.88
CA GLU A 278 -19.97 -12.60 -14.02
C GLU A 278 -19.34 -13.88 -14.59
N ASN A 279 -18.60 -13.83 -15.71
CA ASN A 279 -17.88 -15.00 -16.23
C ASN A 279 -16.79 -15.52 -15.29
N GLU A 280 -15.97 -14.63 -14.71
CA GLU A 280 -14.81 -15.03 -13.92
C GLU A 280 -15.18 -15.67 -12.58
N LEU A 281 -16.21 -15.17 -11.87
CA LEU A 281 -16.71 -15.78 -10.64
C LEU A 281 -17.19 -17.22 -10.86
N ARG A 282 -17.73 -17.53 -12.04
CA ARG A 282 -18.24 -18.88 -12.38
C ARG A 282 -17.15 -19.90 -12.64
N HIS A 283 -15.93 -19.45 -12.82
CA HIS A 283 -14.76 -20.31 -12.93
C HIS A 283 -14.22 -20.77 -11.57
N MET A 284 -14.73 -20.25 -10.44
CA MET A 284 -14.29 -20.65 -9.10
C MET A 284 -14.56 -22.14 -8.80
N CYS A 285 -15.59 -22.76 -9.40
CA CYS A 285 -15.85 -24.20 -9.29
C CYS A 285 -14.74 -25.09 -9.90
N LEU A 286 -13.81 -24.51 -10.66
CA LEU A 286 -12.68 -25.18 -11.27
C LEU A 286 -11.34 -24.95 -10.54
N ALA A 287 -11.32 -24.12 -9.50
CA ALA A 287 -10.19 -24.02 -8.58
C ALA A 287 -10.08 -25.29 -7.71
N ASP A 288 -8.89 -25.61 -7.21
CA ASP A 288 -8.69 -26.76 -6.31
C ASP A 288 -9.03 -26.40 -4.85
N SER A 289 -8.87 -25.12 -4.49
CA SER A 289 -9.22 -24.54 -3.18
C SER A 289 -9.64 -23.07 -3.32
N VAL A 290 -10.59 -22.62 -2.50
CA VAL A 290 -11.04 -21.22 -2.41
C VAL A 290 -11.09 -20.76 -0.95
N THR A 291 -10.57 -19.56 -0.69
CA THR A 291 -10.80 -18.79 0.54
C THR A 291 -12.02 -17.88 0.35
N VAL A 292 -12.96 -17.85 1.31
CA VAL A 292 -14.15 -16.99 1.27
C VAL A 292 -14.56 -16.53 2.68
N ASP A 293 -15.14 -15.33 2.82
CA ASP A 293 -15.24 -14.63 4.11
C ASP A 293 -16.68 -14.33 4.56
N PRO A 294 -17.38 -15.26 5.24
CA PRO A 294 -18.71 -15.02 5.80
C PRO A 294 -18.74 -13.91 6.87
N HIS A 295 -17.72 -13.89 7.76
CA HIS A 295 -17.43 -12.76 8.64
C HIS A 295 -15.97 -12.66 9.11
N LYS A 296 -15.07 -13.56 8.63
CA LYS A 296 -13.63 -13.56 9.00
C LYS A 296 -12.74 -14.43 8.11
N SER A 297 -13.17 -15.66 7.84
CA SER A 297 -12.80 -16.50 6.68
C SER A 297 -13.30 -17.95 6.82
N SER A 298 -13.17 -18.68 5.73
CA SER A 298 -13.37 -20.11 5.59
C SER A 298 -12.59 -20.60 4.37
N ILE A 299 -12.20 -21.87 4.35
CA ILE A 299 -11.55 -22.50 3.21
C ILE A 299 -12.39 -23.68 2.71
N CYS A 300 -12.54 -23.77 1.39
CA CYS A 300 -13.28 -24.83 0.70
C CYS A 300 -12.35 -25.52 -0.31
N TYR A 301 -12.16 -26.83 -0.17
CA TYR A 301 -11.43 -27.67 -1.12
C TYR A 301 -12.42 -28.35 -2.06
N LYS A 302 -12.13 -28.31 -3.36
CA LYS A 302 -12.92 -29.00 -4.40
C LYS A 302 -12.89 -30.51 -4.22
N ASP A 303 -11.73 -31.03 -3.82
CA ASP A 303 -11.53 -32.41 -3.39
C ASP A 303 -11.28 -32.43 -1.89
N GLY A 304 -12.24 -32.96 -1.13
CA GLY A 304 -12.18 -33.01 0.33
C GLY A 304 -11.02 -33.86 0.87
N ARG A 305 -10.36 -34.70 0.05
CA ARG A 305 -9.16 -35.47 0.42
C ARG A 305 -7.94 -34.56 0.62
N LEU A 306 -7.93 -33.36 0.04
CA LEU A 306 -6.84 -32.39 0.21
C LEU A 306 -6.63 -31.98 1.68
N ARG A 307 -7.68 -32.06 2.52
CA ARG A 307 -7.61 -31.78 3.96
C ARG A 307 -6.64 -32.68 4.74
N TYR A 308 -6.33 -33.88 4.22
CA TYR A 308 -5.34 -34.78 4.82
C TYR A 308 -3.90 -34.34 4.52
N MET A 309 -3.67 -33.43 3.58
CA MET A 309 -2.32 -32.92 3.30
C MET A 309 -1.76 -32.09 4.45
N VAL A 310 -2.59 -31.54 5.36
CA VAL A 310 -2.13 -30.82 6.56
C VAL A 310 -1.94 -31.72 7.79
N THR A 311 -2.15 -33.03 7.66
CA THR A 311 -1.99 -33.99 8.76
C THR A 311 -0.88 -34.99 8.49
N TRP A 312 -0.69 -35.93 9.43
CA TRP A 312 0.04 -37.19 9.24
C TRP A 312 -0.91 -38.38 9.02
N THR A 313 -2.19 -38.12 8.74
CA THR A 313 -3.20 -39.15 8.46
C THR A 313 -3.46 -39.26 6.96
N SER A 314 -3.67 -40.48 6.46
CA SER A 314 -3.76 -40.73 5.02
C SER A 314 -5.23 -40.76 4.55
N PRO A 315 -5.56 -40.24 3.34
CA PRO A 315 -6.92 -40.31 2.77
C PRO A 315 -7.51 -41.73 2.67
N VAL A 316 -6.67 -42.77 2.74
CA VAL A 316 -7.06 -44.19 2.70
C VAL A 316 -7.78 -44.66 3.98
N ILE A 317 -7.73 -43.89 5.07
CA ILE A 317 -8.61 -44.14 6.22
C ILE A 317 -10.01 -43.64 5.87
N GLY A 318 -10.71 -44.45 5.06
CA GLY A 318 -12.14 -44.32 4.87
C GLY A 318 -12.85 -44.43 6.21
N LEU A 319 -13.80 -43.53 6.44
CA LEU A 319 -14.76 -43.70 7.51
C LEU A 319 -15.62 -44.92 7.13
N GLY A 320 -15.56 -45.99 7.93
CA GLY A 320 -16.63 -46.99 7.92
C GLY A 320 -17.93 -46.37 8.43
N ASP A 321 -19.03 -47.12 8.40
CA ASP A 321 -20.40 -46.60 8.62
C ASP A 321 -20.67 -45.96 10.02
N GLU A 322 -19.69 -45.98 10.94
CA GLU A 322 -19.73 -45.36 12.27
C GLU A 322 -18.62 -44.29 12.51
N GLY A 323 -17.91 -43.86 11.45
CA GLY A 323 -16.74 -42.99 11.58
C GLY A 323 -17.05 -41.52 11.86
N GLU A 324 -16.63 -41.00 13.03
CA GLU A 324 -16.72 -39.57 13.36
C GLU A 324 -15.97 -38.68 12.34
N ILE A 325 -16.69 -37.81 11.64
CA ILE A 325 -16.10 -36.64 10.98
C ILE A 325 -15.48 -35.75 12.07
N LYS A 326 -14.22 -35.29 11.93
CA LYS A 326 -13.54 -34.43 12.93
C LYS A 326 -13.07 -33.11 12.34
N MET A 327 -13.84 -32.04 12.49
CA MET A 327 -13.55 -30.73 11.88
C MET A 327 -12.25 -30.08 12.40
N GLY A 328 -11.93 -30.28 13.68
CA GLY A 328 -10.80 -29.60 14.35
C GLY A 328 -9.38 -30.04 13.97
N VAL A 329 -9.19 -31.17 13.26
CA VAL A 329 -7.85 -31.74 13.01
C VAL A 329 -7.32 -31.48 11.60
N TYR A 330 -8.04 -30.72 10.77
CA TYR A 330 -7.77 -30.53 9.35
C TYR A 330 -7.38 -29.08 8.99
N GLY A 331 -6.77 -28.37 9.92
CA GLY A 331 -6.30 -26.98 9.76
C GLY A 331 -5.13 -26.65 10.70
N ILE A 332 -4.81 -25.36 10.82
CA ILE A 332 -3.72 -24.82 11.64
C ILE A 332 -4.18 -24.54 13.08
N GLU A 333 -5.47 -24.30 13.27
CA GLU A 333 -6.07 -23.96 14.56
C GLU A 333 -6.37 -25.20 15.41
N GLY A 334 -6.20 -25.06 16.73
CA GLY A 334 -6.64 -26.04 17.71
C GLY A 334 -8.05 -25.72 18.22
N SER A 335 -8.15 -25.33 19.50
CA SER A 335 -9.42 -24.88 20.10
C SER A 335 -10.04 -23.72 19.31
N LYS A 336 -11.28 -23.92 18.83
CA LYS A 336 -11.99 -23.00 17.94
C LYS A 336 -13.48 -22.90 18.34
N PRO A 337 -14.07 -21.69 18.41
CA PRO A 337 -15.38 -21.48 19.01
C PRO A 337 -16.52 -21.93 18.07
N GLY A 338 -17.33 -22.91 18.50
CA GLY A 338 -18.51 -23.35 17.76
C GLY A 338 -19.61 -22.28 17.60
N ALA A 339 -19.46 -21.14 18.27
CA ALA A 339 -20.25 -19.93 18.04
C ALA A 339 -20.03 -19.31 16.65
N ALA A 340 -18.84 -19.42 16.07
CA ALA A 340 -18.55 -18.90 14.72
C ALA A 340 -19.31 -19.63 13.61
N PRO A 341 -19.33 -20.98 13.53
CA PRO A 341 -20.18 -21.70 12.58
C PRO A 341 -21.67 -21.53 12.87
N LEU A 342 -22.12 -21.45 14.13
CA LEU A 342 -23.53 -21.17 14.42
C LEU A 342 -23.96 -19.76 13.92
N ALA A 343 -23.06 -18.78 13.96
CA ALA A 343 -23.29 -17.45 13.38
C ALA A 343 -23.35 -17.48 11.84
N ALA A 344 -22.43 -18.20 11.18
CA ALA A 344 -22.44 -18.36 9.73
C ALA A 344 -23.71 -19.09 9.27
N TRP A 345 -24.01 -20.23 9.88
CA TRP A 345 -25.19 -21.06 9.59
C TRP A 345 -26.50 -20.29 9.74
N LEU A 346 -26.74 -19.64 10.87
CA LEU A 346 -27.99 -18.90 11.07
C LEU A 346 -28.09 -17.71 10.09
N GLY A 347 -26.96 -17.12 9.67
CA GLY A 347 -26.90 -16.17 8.57
C GLY A 347 -27.28 -16.78 7.22
N HIS A 348 -26.75 -17.98 6.90
CA HIS A 348 -27.05 -18.70 5.66
C HIS A 348 -28.52 -19.14 5.59
N GLU A 349 -29.09 -19.70 6.66
CA GLU A 349 -30.48 -20.16 6.71
C GLU A 349 -31.49 -19.00 6.61
N VAL A 350 -31.24 -17.89 7.30
CA VAL A 350 -32.19 -16.76 7.36
C VAL A 350 -32.09 -15.83 6.14
N ILE A 351 -30.92 -15.72 5.51
CA ILE A 351 -30.71 -14.84 4.35
C ILE A 351 -30.75 -15.62 3.03
N GLY A 352 -30.23 -16.86 3.01
CA GLY A 352 -30.15 -17.74 1.85
C GLY A 352 -28.97 -17.44 0.91
N LEU A 353 -28.09 -18.43 0.70
CA LEU A 353 -26.95 -18.38 -0.25
C LEU A 353 -27.40 -18.48 -1.73
N HIS A 354 -28.34 -17.62 -2.12
CA HIS A 354 -29.03 -17.69 -3.42
C HIS A 354 -29.48 -16.31 -3.94
N LYS A 355 -29.98 -16.27 -5.18
CA LYS A 355 -30.39 -15.06 -5.92
C LYS A 355 -31.29 -14.11 -5.11
N GLY A 356 -32.29 -14.66 -4.39
CA GLY A 356 -33.25 -13.88 -3.60
C GLY A 356 -32.76 -13.44 -2.22
N GLY A 357 -31.54 -13.83 -1.85
CA GLY A 357 -30.98 -13.70 -0.51
C GLY A 357 -29.71 -12.84 -0.49
N PHE A 358 -28.57 -13.46 -0.19
CA PHE A 358 -27.26 -12.79 -0.29
C PHE A 358 -27.02 -12.20 -1.70
N GLY A 359 -27.51 -12.85 -2.77
CA GLY A 359 -27.44 -12.29 -4.13
C GLY A 359 -28.23 -10.99 -4.31
N PHE A 360 -29.37 -10.84 -3.63
CA PHE A 360 -30.15 -9.59 -3.62
C PHE A 360 -29.46 -8.52 -2.78
N LEU A 361 -28.96 -8.90 -1.59
CA LEU A 361 -28.24 -8.01 -0.66
C LEU A 361 -26.99 -7.41 -1.30
N LEU A 362 -26.09 -8.25 -1.82
CA LEU A 362 -24.88 -7.84 -2.53
C LEU A 362 -25.21 -7.06 -3.80
N GLY A 363 -26.31 -7.39 -4.49
CA GLY A 363 -26.81 -6.62 -5.63
C GLY A 363 -27.23 -5.17 -5.30
N GLN A 364 -27.64 -4.88 -4.06
CA GLN A 364 -27.86 -3.50 -3.58
C GLN A 364 -26.54 -2.78 -3.29
N SER A 365 -25.55 -3.49 -2.73
CA SER A 365 -24.20 -2.96 -2.47
C SER A 365 -23.45 -2.64 -3.76
N VAL A 366 -23.54 -3.50 -4.79
CA VAL A 366 -23.05 -3.22 -6.16
C VAL A 366 -23.74 -2.00 -6.75
N PHE A 367 -25.08 -1.95 -6.74
CA PHE A 367 -25.83 -0.79 -7.24
C PHE A 367 -25.45 0.53 -6.52
N THR A 368 -25.28 0.48 -5.19
CA THR A 368 -24.76 1.59 -4.39
C THR A 368 -23.36 2.01 -4.84
N SER A 369 -22.46 1.04 -5.06
CA SER A 369 -21.10 1.30 -5.54
C SER A 369 -21.09 1.98 -6.91
N THR A 370 -21.94 1.54 -7.85
CA THR A 370 -22.03 2.15 -9.18
C THR A 370 -22.59 3.57 -9.12
N LYS A 371 -23.54 3.89 -8.23
CA LYS A 371 -23.98 5.28 -8.02
C LYS A 371 -22.89 6.14 -7.35
N MET A 372 -22.19 5.63 -6.34
CA MET A 372 -21.02 6.31 -5.73
C MET A 372 -19.94 6.61 -6.79
N TYR A 373 -19.58 5.62 -7.60
CA TYR A 373 -18.67 5.78 -8.74
C TYR A 373 -19.16 6.84 -9.73
N GLY A 374 -20.46 6.86 -10.03
CA GLY A 374 -21.07 7.88 -10.88
C GLY A 374 -20.87 9.30 -10.34
N HIS A 375 -21.09 9.53 -9.03
CA HIS A 375 -20.78 10.83 -8.41
C HIS A 375 -19.30 11.20 -8.58
N TRP A 376 -18.38 10.27 -8.36
CA TRP A 376 -16.93 10.51 -8.53
C TRP A 376 -16.55 10.80 -9.99
N ALA A 377 -17.17 10.12 -10.96
CA ALA A 377 -16.92 10.34 -12.39
C ALA A 377 -17.42 11.71 -12.88
N THR A 378 -18.53 12.21 -12.31
CA THR A 378 -19.17 13.46 -12.77
C THR A 378 -18.83 14.69 -11.96
N MET A 379 -18.24 14.56 -10.76
CA MET A 379 -18.01 15.69 -9.82
C MET A 379 -17.34 16.90 -10.47
N SER A 380 -16.36 16.68 -11.36
CA SER A 380 -15.64 17.77 -12.05
C SER A 380 -16.36 18.39 -13.25
N LEU A 381 -17.57 17.94 -13.60
CA LEU A 381 -18.43 18.70 -14.52
C LEU A 381 -18.91 20.01 -13.87
N ASP A 382 -19.03 20.02 -12.55
CA ASP A 382 -19.70 21.07 -11.78
C ASP A 382 -18.71 21.97 -11.01
N HIS A 383 -17.38 21.74 -11.11
CA HIS A 383 -16.37 22.52 -10.39
C HIS A 383 -15.10 22.79 -11.22
N PRO A 384 -14.66 24.06 -11.38
CA PRO A 384 -13.61 24.44 -12.33
C PRO A 384 -12.18 24.05 -11.92
N SER A 385 -11.95 23.77 -10.63
CA SER A 385 -10.61 23.57 -10.06
C SER A 385 -10.40 22.20 -9.40
N LEU A 386 -11.43 21.34 -9.33
CA LEU A 386 -11.40 20.05 -8.62
C LEU A 386 -11.54 18.92 -9.64
N LEU A 387 -10.41 18.29 -9.98
CA LEU A 387 -10.41 17.11 -10.83
C LEU A 387 -10.61 15.84 -9.97
N VAL A 388 -11.61 15.04 -10.32
CA VAL A 388 -11.89 13.72 -9.76
C VAL A 388 -12.01 12.75 -10.94
N VAL A 389 -11.18 11.71 -10.93
CA VAL A 389 -11.04 10.71 -11.99
C VAL A 389 -10.98 9.36 -11.28
N PRO A 390 -12.02 8.52 -11.40
CA PRO A 390 -11.99 7.17 -10.87
C PRO A 390 -10.89 6.32 -11.53
N PHE A 391 -10.36 5.35 -10.78
CA PHE A 391 -9.32 4.43 -11.26
C PHE A 391 -9.79 3.62 -12.48
N ARG A 392 -11.03 3.08 -12.44
CA ARG A 392 -11.69 2.52 -13.62
C ARG A 392 -12.01 3.65 -14.62
N THR A 393 -11.75 3.37 -15.88
CA THR A 393 -12.20 4.16 -17.03
C THR A 393 -13.69 4.01 -17.28
N LEU A 394 -14.35 5.08 -17.69
CA LEU A 394 -15.67 5.01 -18.31
C LEU A 394 -15.62 4.26 -19.67
N PRO A 395 -16.72 3.66 -20.15
CA PRO A 395 -16.74 2.98 -21.44
C PRO A 395 -16.29 3.86 -22.62
N SER A 396 -16.71 5.13 -22.63
CA SER A 396 -16.27 6.13 -23.64
C SER A 396 -14.76 6.40 -23.67
N GLU A 397 -14.01 6.09 -22.61
CA GLU A 397 -12.54 6.23 -22.54
C GLU A 397 -11.77 5.02 -23.11
N MET A 398 -12.47 3.93 -23.47
CA MET A 398 -11.83 2.63 -23.79
C MET A 398 -11.89 2.23 -25.27
N GLY A 399 -12.69 2.92 -26.09
CA GLY A 399 -12.79 2.64 -27.54
C GLY A 399 -11.74 3.38 -28.39
N PRO A 400 -11.47 2.91 -29.64
CA PRO A 400 -10.58 3.61 -30.58
C PRO A 400 -11.14 4.98 -30.98
N ASP A 401 -12.47 5.13 -31.03
CA ASP A 401 -13.17 6.37 -31.33
C ASP A 401 -13.40 7.25 -30.09
N SER A 402 -12.60 7.08 -29.03
CA SER A 402 -12.72 7.87 -27.80
C SER A 402 -12.40 9.35 -28.06
N SER A 403 -13.26 10.25 -27.58
CA SER A 403 -13.06 11.70 -27.67
C SER A 403 -13.55 12.41 -26.41
N ALA A 404 -13.06 13.63 -26.16
CA ALA A 404 -13.43 14.40 -24.98
C ALA A 404 -14.95 14.68 -24.95
N GLU A 405 -15.55 14.92 -26.11
CA GLU A 405 -16.98 15.18 -26.29
C GLU A 405 -17.82 13.97 -25.87
N LYS A 406 -17.46 12.76 -26.33
CA LYS A 406 -18.17 11.52 -25.96
C LYS A 406 -18.05 11.22 -24.47
N VAL A 407 -16.87 11.43 -23.88
CA VAL A 407 -16.64 11.26 -22.44
C VAL A 407 -17.51 12.24 -21.65
N ASP A 408 -17.61 13.50 -22.08
CA ASP A 408 -18.42 14.50 -21.39
C ASP A 408 -19.93 14.30 -21.62
N GLU A 409 -20.36 13.80 -22.78
CA GLU A 409 -21.75 13.35 -23.02
C GLU A 409 -22.15 12.19 -22.12
N GLU A 410 -21.29 11.18 -21.97
CA GLU A 410 -21.52 10.05 -21.06
C GLU A 410 -21.57 10.52 -19.59
N ARG A 411 -20.64 11.39 -19.17
CA ARG A 411 -20.66 11.99 -17.83
C ARG A 411 -21.91 12.82 -17.56
N ARG A 412 -22.41 13.59 -18.53
CA ARG A 412 -23.68 14.33 -18.41
C ARG A 412 -24.87 13.36 -18.32
N PHE A 413 -24.89 12.28 -19.11
CA PHE A 413 -25.91 11.23 -18.99
C PHE A 413 -25.88 10.55 -17.60
N ILE A 414 -24.70 10.27 -17.06
CA ILE A 414 -24.54 9.76 -15.69
C ILE A 414 -25.13 10.75 -14.68
N ARG A 415 -24.70 12.02 -14.71
CA ARG A 415 -25.12 13.07 -13.76
C ARG A 415 -26.63 13.31 -13.82
N ASP A 416 -27.17 13.44 -15.03
CA ASP A 416 -28.53 13.95 -15.24
C ASP A 416 -29.58 12.87 -15.40
N VAL A 417 -29.19 11.61 -15.67
CA VAL A 417 -30.11 10.48 -15.83
C VAL A 417 -29.89 9.39 -14.77
N LEU A 418 -28.65 8.91 -14.57
CA LEU A 418 -28.40 7.79 -13.65
C LEU A 418 -28.50 8.22 -12.18
N LEU A 419 -27.80 9.29 -11.79
CA LEU A 419 -27.69 9.67 -10.38
C LEU A 419 -29.01 10.16 -9.78
N LYS A 420 -29.92 10.70 -10.59
CA LYS A 420 -31.21 11.26 -10.16
C LYS A 420 -32.34 10.22 -10.05
N ARG A 421 -32.17 9.02 -10.60
CA ARG A 421 -33.19 7.95 -10.64
C ARG A 421 -33.00 6.87 -9.57
N THR A 422 -34.08 6.15 -9.29
CA THR A 422 -34.13 4.98 -8.40
C THR A 422 -33.74 3.69 -9.12
N ARG A 423 -33.37 2.65 -8.35
CA ARG A 423 -33.06 1.30 -8.89
C ARG A 423 -34.17 0.72 -9.76
N LYS A 424 -35.44 0.99 -9.44
CA LYS A 424 -36.60 0.48 -10.19
C LYS A 424 -36.70 1.10 -11.59
N GLU A 425 -36.52 2.42 -11.69
CA GLU A 425 -36.56 3.15 -12.96
C GLU A 425 -35.36 2.77 -13.84
N LEU A 426 -34.17 2.64 -13.24
CA LEU A 426 -32.94 2.26 -13.94
C LEU A 426 -32.97 0.81 -14.43
N ALA A 427 -33.58 -0.11 -13.68
CA ALA A 427 -33.82 -1.49 -14.13
C ALA A 427 -34.83 -1.60 -15.30
N SER A 428 -35.63 -0.56 -15.55
CA SER A 428 -36.60 -0.48 -16.67
C SER A 428 -36.10 0.32 -17.88
N ASP A 429 -34.89 0.88 -17.82
CA ASP A 429 -34.25 1.61 -18.92
C ASP A 429 -33.06 0.78 -19.42
N PRO A 430 -33.15 0.10 -20.59
CA PRO A 430 -32.10 -0.78 -21.08
C PRO A 430 -30.76 -0.07 -21.32
N LYS A 431 -30.78 1.21 -21.72
CA LYS A 431 -29.56 2.00 -21.94
C LYS A 431 -28.87 2.32 -20.62
N ALA A 432 -29.66 2.74 -19.62
CA ALA A 432 -29.14 2.99 -18.28
C ALA A 432 -28.60 1.71 -17.63
N CYS A 433 -29.33 0.60 -17.75
CA CYS A 433 -28.95 -0.69 -17.18
C CYS A 433 -27.65 -1.23 -17.80
N ALA A 434 -27.51 -1.18 -19.14
CA ALA A 434 -26.28 -1.60 -19.82
C ALA A 434 -25.06 -0.78 -19.35
N LEU A 435 -25.16 0.55 -19.35
CA LEU A 435 -24.08 1.43 -18.90
C LEU A 435 -23.72 1.18 -17.41
N MET A 436 -24.70 0.91 -16.55
CA MET A 436 -24.45 0.56 -15.14
C MET A 436 -23.71 -0.77 -14.92
N ARG A 437 -23.76 -1.72 -15.88
CA ARG A 437 -22.95 -2.96 -15.81
C ARG A 437 -21.48 -2.73 -16.18
N GLU A 438 -21.19 -1.70 -16.97
CA GLU A 438 -19.84 -1.39 -17.44
C GLU A 438 -19.10 -0.36 -16.55
N MET A 439 -19.84 0.42 -15.77
CA MET A 439 -19.33 1.40 -14.81
C MET A 439 -19.02 0.81 -13.42
N GLY A 440 -17.97 1.32 -12.78
CA GLY A 440 -17.63 1.00 -11.39
C GLY A 440 -16.37 0.14 -11.23
N SER A 441 -16.01 -0.16 -9.98
CA SER A 441 -15.14 -1.29 -9.66
C SER A 441 -15.79 -2.62 -10.06
N ASP A 442 -14.99 -3.62 -10.42
CA ASP A 442 -15.49 -4.96 -10.76
C ASP A 442 -16.25 -5.59 -9.57
N LEU A 443 -15.85 -5.28 -8.33
CA LEU A 443 -16.53 -5.59 -7.06
C LEU A 443 -16.38 -4.45 -6.03
N VAL A 444 -17.40 -3.60 -5.91
CA VAL A 444 -17.71 -2.66 -4.78
C VAL A 444 -16.64 -1.67 -4.22
N VAL A 445 -15.41 -1.64 -4.74
CA VAL A 445 -14.28 -0.87 -4.16
C VAL A 445 -13.74 0.18 -5.14
N ASN A 446 -14.18 1.44 -5.02
CA ASN A 446 -13.85 2.51 -5.98
C ASN A 446 -12.61 3.33 -5.53
N ALA A 447 -11.60 3.50 -6.39
CA ALA A 447 -10.38 4.27 -6.14
C ALA A 447 -10.30 5.61 -6.93
N LEU A 448 -9.66 6.68 -6.39
CA LEU A 448 -9.64 8.03 -7.01
C LEU A 448 -8.46 9.01 -6.62
N LEU A 449 -8.24 10.05 -7.46
CA LEU A 449 -7.32 11.23 -7.37
C LEU A 449 -7.21 11.91 -5.99
N ALA A 450 -6.14 12.65 -5.57
CA ALA A 450 -4.75 12.87 -6.04
C ALA A 450 -3.69 13.16 -4.91
N ASN A 451 -2.52 12.49 -4.87
CA ASN A 451 -1.34 12.69 -3.95
C ASN A 451 -1.46 13.62 -2.72
N TYR A 452 -0.83 14.81 -2.75
CA TYR A 452 -0.75 15.69 -1.56
C TYR A 452 -2.12 16.21 -1.14
N LEU A 453 -2.98 16.52 -2.12
CA LEU A 453 -4.37 16.89 -1.88
C LEU A 453 -5.12 15.74 -1.17
N ASN A 454 -4.83 14.48 -1.52
CA ASN A 454 -5.41 13.31 -0.88
C ASN A 454 -4.96 13.08 0.54
N ALA A 455 -3.68 13.25 0.86
CA ALA A 455 -3.24 13.16 2.25
C ALA A 455 -4.09 14.11 3.12
N ARG A 456 -4.33 15.33 2.63
CA ARG A 456 -5.14 16.33 3.34
C ARG A 456 -6.65 16.03 3.36
N ILE A 457 -7.24 15.61 2.24
CA ILE A 457 -8.66 15.18 2.19
C ILE A 457 -8.87 13.97 3.11
N TYR A 458 -7.97 12.98 3.07
CA TYR A 458 -8.00 11.82 3.96
C TYR A 458 -7.93 12.25 5.42
N ASP A 459 -7.05 13.19 5.80
CA ASP A 459 -6.94 13.68 7.18
C ASP A 459 -8.22 14.40 7.63
N LYS A 460 -8.95 15.04 6.70
CA LYS A 460 -10.27 15.60 6.97
C LYS A 460 -11.41 14.56 6.96
N LEU A 461 -11.22 13.39 6.37
CA LEU A 461 -12.25 12.34 6.15
C LEU A 461 -11.86 10.95 6.73
N SER A 462 -10.98 10.90 7.73
CA SER A 462 -10.58 9.68 8.45
C SER A 462 -10.37 9.98 9.94
N PHE A 463 -9.82 9.04 10.69
CA PHE A 463 -9.37 9.25 12.08
C PHE A 463 -7.92 8.76 12.17
N LYS A 464 -7.01 9.64 12.57
CA LYS A 464 -5.59 9.37 12.84
C LYS A 464 -5.28 9.40 14.33
N ASN A 465 -5.87 10.34 15.07
CA ASN A 465 -5.55 10.58 16.48
C ASN A 465 -6.76 10.36 17.39
N MET A 466 -6.49 10.08 18.68
CA MET A 466 -7.52 9.75 19.68
C MET A 466 -8.34 10.95 20.17
N ASP A 467 -7.92 12.18 19.88
CA ASP A 467 -8.61 13.43 20.22
C ASP A 467 -9.64 13.87 19.15
N GLU A 468 -9.70 13.17 18.00
CA GLU A 468 -10.56 13.54 16.89
C GLU A 468 -12.04 13.21 17.14
N ARG A 469 -12.87 14.26 17.11
CA ARG A 469 -14.32 14.18 17.41
C ARG A 469 -15.14 13.67 16.22
N LEU A 470 -15.83 12.53 16.44
CA LEU A 470 -16.62 11.79 15.46
C LEU A 470 -17.60 12.67 14.66
N GLU A 471 -18.34 13.52 15.36
CA GLU A 471 -19.38 14.40 14.82
C GLU A 471 -18.86 15.49 13.87
N LYS A 472 -17.54 15.71 13.80
CA LYS A 472 -16.92 16.61 12.83
C LYS A 472 -16.70 15.97 11.45
N LYS A 473 -16.82 14.64 11.33
CA LYS A 473 -16.50 13.88 10.11
C LYS A 473 -17.79 13.39 9.42
N LYS A 474 -18.39 14.24 8.56
CA LYS A 474 -19.64 13.95 7.82
C LYS A 474 -19.59 12.66 6.97
N VAL A 475 -18.41 12.27 6.51
CA VAL A 475 -18.15 11.06 5.71
C VAL A 475 -16.77 10.53 6.06
N ILE A 476 -16.60 9.20 5.99
CA ILE A 476 -15.33 8.51 6.23
C ILE A 476 -14.91 7.79 4.95
N ILE A 477 -13.67 7.99 4.51
CA ILE A 477 -13.03 7.35 3.36
C ILE A 477 -11.73 6.66 3.80
N MET A 478 -11.23 5.69 3.04
CA MET A 478 -9.89 5.13 3.26
C MET A 478 -8.91 5.62 2.19
N SER A 479 -7.63 5.30 2.35
CA SER A 479 -6.58 5.65 1.38
C SER A 479 -5.49 4.60 1.32
N THR A 480 -4.74 4.59 0.22
CA THR A 480 -3.65 3.64 -0.05
C THR A 480 -2.65 4.25 -1.03
N VAL A 481 -1.52 3.58 -1.26
CA VAL A 481 -0.45 4.04 -2.16
C VAL A 481 -0.24 3.03 -3.28
N LEU A 482 -0.54 3.43 -4.51
CA LEU A 482 -0.20 2.66 -5.71
C LEU A 482 1.30 2.85 -6.00
N SER A 483 2.12 1.84 -5.74
CA SER A 483 3.55 1.94 -6.06
C SER A 483 3.83 1.80 -7.56
N GLN A 484 4.73 2.61 -8.09
CA GLN A 484 5.14 2.56 -9.50
C GLN A 484 5.90 1.26 -9.83
N LYS A 485 6.52 0.63 -8.83
CA LYS A 485 7.22 -0.66 -8.89
C LYS A 485 6.26 -1.85 -9.07
N GLU A 486 5.12 -1.83 -8.41
CA GLU A 486 4.12 -2.90 -8.48
C GLU A 486 3.15 -2.68 -9.64
N TYR A 487 2.52 -1.51 -9.72
CA TYR A 487 1.48 -1.22 -10.71
C TYR A 487 2.03 -0.88 -12.10
N GLY A 488 3.30 -0.44 -12.23
CA GLY A 488 3.96 -0.26 -13.52
C GLY A 488 3.15 0.58 -14.53
N ALA A 489 2.98 0.03 -15.74
CA ALA A 489 2.23 0.68 -16.82
C ALA A 489 0.75 0.97 -16.49
N CYS A 490 0.14 0.24 -15.55
CA CYS A 490 -1.21 0.55 -15.07
C CYS A 490 -1.24 1.92 -14.38
N LEU A 491 -0.29 2.15 -13.46
CA LEU A 491 -0.15 3.45 -12.80
C LEU A 491 0.25 4.55 -13.78
N THR A 492 1.11 4.26 -14.76
CA THR A 492 1.47 5.23 -15.82
C THR A 492 0.25 5.62 -16.68
N LYS A 493 -0.61 4.66 -17.05
CA LYS A 493 -1.89 4.95 -17.75
C LYS A 493 -2.82 5.78 -16.85
N PHE A 494 -2.92 5.46 -15.56
CA PHE A 494 -3.74 6.21 -14.62
C PHE A 494 -3.23 7.65 -14.50
N LYS A 495 -1.96 7.87 -14.10
CA LYS A 495 -1.29 9.19 -14.06
C LYS A 495 -1.54 10.04 -15.31
N LYS A 496 -1.48 9.44 -16.51
CA LYS A 496 -1.78 10.15 -17.77
C LYS A 496 -3.22 10.70 -17.82
N ARG A 497 -4.23 9.95 -17.35
CA ARG A 497 -5.63 10.43 -17.21
C ARG A 497 -5.76 11.55 -16.17
N LEU A 498 -4.80 11.66 -15.25
CA LEU A 498 -4.73 12.70 -14.21
C LEU A 498 -4.01 13.97 -14.68
N GLY A 499 -3.43 13.98 -15.89
CA GLY A 499 -2.49 15.02 -16.33
C GLY A 499 -1.14 14.99 -15.61
N LEU A 500 -0.85 13.95 -14.83
CA LEU A 500 0.39 13.80 -14.06
C LEU A 500 1.48 13.11 -14.88
N VAL A 501 2.72 13.58 -14.69
CA VAL A 501 3.94 13.03 -15.28
C VAL A 501 4.95 12.79 -14.16
N GLY A 502 5.51 11.58 -14.08
CA GLY A 502 6.44 11.22 -13.01
C GLY A 502 6.49 9.71 -12.76
N GLN A 503 7.55 9.24 -12.08
CA GLN A 503 7.73 7.85 -11.64
C GLN A 503 7.49 7.67 -10.13
N GLU A 504 7.14 8.75 -9.43
CA GLU A 504 6.79 8.75 -8.00
C GLU A 504 5.52 7.94 -7.72
N ASP A 505 5.40 7.35 -6.53
CA ASP A 505 4.22 6.58 -6.13
C ASP A 505 2.96 7.46 -5.98
N LEU A 506 1.77 6.87 -6.13
CA LEU A 506 0.51 7.61 -6.15
C LEU A 506 -0.40 7.28 -4.97
N TYR A 507 -0.57 8.24 -4.06
CA TYR A 507 -1.49 8.16 -2.92
C TYR A 507 -2.92 8.44 -3.41
N ILE A 508 -3.80 7.47 -3.27
CA ILE A 508 -5.20 7.49 -3.73
C ILE A 508 -6.17 7.39 -2.55
N LEU A 509 -7.41 7.84 -2.76
CA LEU A 509 -8.52 7.55 -1.84
C LEU A 509 -9.30 6.35 -2.35
N VAL A 510 -9.89 5.57 -1.45
CA VAL A 510 -10.67 4.37 -1.76
C VAL A 510 -11.99 4.35 -0.98
N ASN A 511 -13.03 3.92 -1.67
CA ASN A 511 -14.41 3.86 -1.19
C ASN A 511 -14.97 2.44 -1.32
N VAL A 512 -15.06 1.71 -0.20
CA VAL A 512 -15.75 0.41 -0.14
C VAL A 512 -17.24 0.61 0.12
N SER A 513 -18.10 0.14 -0.78
CA SER A 513 -19.56 0.32 -0.75
C SER A 513 -20.31 -0.98 -0.42
N MET A 514 -20.15 -1.47 0.82
CA MET A 514 -20.87 -2.66 1.32
C MET A 514 -22.31 -2.39 1.78
N SER A 515 -22.65 -1.16 2.19
CA SER A 515 -23.98 -0.80 2.70
C SER A 515 -25.05 -0.98 1.61
N PRO A 516 -26.10 -1.81 1.85
CA PRO A 516 -27.24 -1.94 0.93
C PRO A 516 -28.24 -0.79 1.08
N PHE A 517 -28.11 0.01 2.15
CA PHE A 517 -29.07 1.06 2.52
C PHE A 517 -28.75 2.40 1.86
N THR A 518 -27.48 2.64 1.52
CA THR A 518 -26.99 3.97 1.13
C THR A 518 -27.59 4.48 -0.18
N SER A 519 -28.00 3.60 -1.11
CA SER A 519 -28.75 3.99 -2.31
C SER A 519 -30.25 4.30 -2.07
N SER A 520 -30.72 4.26 -0.82
CA SER A 520 -32.12 4.56 -0.49
C SER A 520 -32.32 6.07 -0.40
N SER A 521 -33.38 6.59 -1.03
CA SER A 521 -33.69 8.03 -1.06
C SER A 521 -32.54 8.92 -1.56
N ASN A 522 -31.66 8.36 -2.40
CA ASN A 522 -30.46 9.00 -2.93
C ASN A 522 -29.46 9.51 -1.84
N PHE A 523 -29.35 8.84 -0.69
CA PHE A 523 -28.44 9.27 0.39
C PHE A 523 -26.94 9.26 0.00
N GLU A 524 -26.55 8.48 -1.00
CA GLU A 524 -25.23 8.54 -1.64
C GLU A 524 -24.85 9.95 -2.14
N GLN A 525 -25.83 10.74 -2.60
CA GLN A 525 -25.63 12.13 -3.03
C GLN A 525 -25.24 13.04 -1.86
N VAL A 526 -25.74 12.77 -0.64
CA VAL A 526 -25.39 13.51 0.58
C VAL A 526 -23.94 13.24 0.97
N LEU A 527 -23.51 11.97 0.87
CA LEU A 527 -22.14 11.56 1.15
C LEU A 527 -21.15 12.09 0.10
N ALA A 528 -21.53 12.10 -1.17
CA ALA A 528 -20.75 12.71 -2.25
C ALA A 528 -20.62 14.24 -2.09
N ASN A 529 -21.69 14.92 -1.65
CA ASN A 529 -21.63 16.35 -1.34
C ASN A 529 -20.71 16.63 -0.13
N ALA A 530 -20.80 15.83 0.93
CA ALA A 530 -19.95 15.97 2.12
C ALA A 530 -18.45 15.72 1.80
N PHE A 531 -18.14 14.82 0.86
CA PHE A 531 -16.79 14.69 0.31
C PHE A 531 -16.39 15.95 -0.46
N ARG A 532 -17.26 16.45 -1.35
CA ARG A 532 -16.98 17.60 -2.22
C ARG A 532 -16.68 18.87 -1.42
N GLU A 533 -17.48 19.19 -0.39
CA GLU A 533 -17.25 20.34 0.51
C GLU A 533 -15.81 20.38 1.09
N VAL A 534 -15.27 19.20 1.43
CA VAL A 534 -13.92 19.05 1.99
C VAL A 534 -12.86 19.07 0.89
N ALA A 535 -13.12 18.42 -0.25
CA ALA A 535 -12.22 18.40 -1.39
C ALA A 535 -12.05 19.80 -2.02
N GLU A 536 -13.10 20.59 -2.10
CA GLU A 536 -13.08 22.00 -2.55
C GLU A 536 -12.15 22.83 -1.64
N LYS A 537 -12.35 22.76 -0.31
CA LYS A 537 -11.54 23.51 0.67
C LYS A 537 -10.05 23.13 0.68
N GLU A 538 -9.73 21.84 0.65
CA GLU A 538 -8.32 21.40 0.60
C GLU A 538 -7.69 21.64 -0.79
N THR A 539 -8.50 21.79 -1.85
CA THR A 539 -8.06 22.26 -3.16
C THR A 539 -7.65 23.72 -3.14
N GLU A 540 -8.40 24.62 -2.47
CA GLU A 540 -8.00 26.03 -2.30
C GLU A 540 -6.63 26.16 -1.63
N ILE A 541 -6.41 25.39 -0.56
CA ILE A 541 -5.12 25.34 0.17
C ILE A 541 -4.01 24.79 -0.75
N SER A 542 -4.30 23.75 -1.53
CA SER A 542 -3.35 23.16 -2.48
C SER A 542 -3.01 24.11 -3.64
N VAL A 543 -3.96 24.91 -4.11
CA VAL A 543 -3.75 25.97 -5.11
C VAL A 543 -2.91 27.10 -4.51
N ALA A 544 -3.19 27.53 -3.28
CA ALA A 544 -2.38 28.54 -2.58
C ALA A 544 -0.92 28.10 -2.41
N ARG A 545 -0.69 26.88 -1.89
CA ARG A 545 0.64 26.26 -1.71
C ARG A 545 1.46 26.19 -3.01
N ASN A 546 0.80 26.00 -4.15
CA ASN A 546 1.48 25.89 -5.45
C ASN A 546 1.45 27.19 -6.30
N ARG A 547 0.78 28.26 -5.85
CA ARG A 547 0.80 29.55 -6.55
C ARG A 547 2.13 30.27 -6.29
N SER A 548 2.91 30.51 -7.33
CA SER A 548 4.15 31.29 -7.22
C SER A 548 3.82 32.78 -7.01
N VAL A 549 3.98 33.28 -5.78
CA VAL A 549 3.74 34.67 -5.36
C VAL A 549 5.01 35.30 -4.78
N PRO A 550 5.13 36.65 -4.76
CA PRO A 550 6.14 37.31 -3.95
C PRO A 550 5.96 36.93 -2.47
N ALA A 551 7.07 36.68 -1.76
CA ALA A 551 7.08 36.20 -0.38
C ALA A 551 8.36 36.66 0.33
N LEU A 552 8.31 36.81 1.65
CA LEU A 552 9.47 37.17 2.47
C LEU A 552 10.61 36.14 2.28
N ARG A 553 11.85 36.62 2.22
CA ARG A 553 13.05 35.80 1.95
C ARG A 553 14.04 35.92 3.08
N ALA A 554 14.41 34.79 3.66
CA ALA A 554 15.49 34.67 4.63
C ALA A 554 16.73 34.08 3.95
N PHE A 555 17.90 34.64 4.23
CA PHE A 555 19.19 34.16 3.76
C PHE A 555 20.17 34.06 4.94
N VAL A 556 20.75 32.89 5.17
CA VAL A 556 21.86 32.72 6.13
C VAL A 556 23.11 33.42 5.58
N LEU A 557 23.76 34.23 6.41
CA LEU A 557 24.90 35.07 6.05
C LEU A 557 26.25 34.41 6.40
N GLN A 558 27.11 34.29 5.40
CA GLN A 558 28.41 33.64 5.48
C GLN A 558 29.52 34.60 5.03
N GLY A 559 30.73 34.42 5.59
CA GLY A 559 31.86 35.34 5.43
C GLY A 559 31.89 36.50 6.46
N THR A 560 32.92 37.34 6.37
CA THR A 560 33.23 38.46 7.27
C THR A 560 33.69 39.71 6.50
N GLY A 561 33.54 39.71 5.17
CA GLY A 561 33.81 40.87 4.32
C GLY A 561 35.20 40.91 3.69
N GLN A 562 35.94 39.80 3.67
CA GLN A 562 37.17 39.67 2.86
C GLN A 562 36.88 39.40 1.36
N GLY A 563 35.68 39.77 0.93
CA GLY A 563 35.03 39.50 -0.34
C GLY A 563 33.53 39.82 -0.24
N PRO A 564 32.73 39.55 -1.28
CA PRO A 564 31.28 39.64 -1.18
C PRO A 564 30.75 38.59 -0.20
N LEU A 565 29.75 38.95 0.60
CA LEU A 565 29.12 38.04 1.56
C LEU A 565 28.28 36.99 0.84
N SER A 566 28.35 35.74 1.31
CA SER A 566 27.52 34.64 0.81
C SER A 566 26.16 34.62 1.52
N LEU A 567 25.13 34.37 0.73
CA LEU A 567 23.71 34.52 1.05
C LEU A 567 22.98 33.20 0.70
N VAL A 568 22.78 32.33 1.68
CA VAL A 568 22.17 31.01 1.49
C VAL A 568 20.66 31.08 1.78
N HIS A 569 19.83 31.06 0.74
CA HIS A 569 18.37 31.14 0.86
C HIS A 569 17.82 29.95 1.63
N MET A 570 17.08 30.22 2.71
CA MET A 570 16.36 29.21 3.48
C MET A 570 15.16 28.68 2.66
N PRO A 571 15.21 27.42 2.17
CA PRO A 571 14.22 26.91 1.23
C PRO A 571 13.06 26.23 1.95
N SER A 572 12.01 25.88 1.20
CA SER A 572 11.00 24.93 1.67
C SER A 572 10.56 24.02 0.53
N PHE A 573 10.51 22.72 0.79
CA PHE A 573 9.92 21.75 -0.15
C PHE A 573 8.40 21.96 -0.29
N SER A 574 7.78 22.70 0.64
CA SER A 574 6.33 22.84 0.71
C SER A 574 5.74 23.89 -0.23
N THR A 575 6.20 25.15 -0.18
CA THR A 575 5.57 26.25 -0.94
C THR A 575 6.29 26.50 -2.28
N ASN A 576 5.56 26.61 -3.39
CA ASN A 576 6.19 26.84 -4.71
C ASN A 576 6.99 28.15 -4.77
N SER A 577 6.64 29.15 -3.95
CA SER A 577 7.45 30.36 -3.80
C SER A 577 8.84 30.11 -3.20
N GLN A 578 9.07 29.04 -2.44
CA GLN A 578 10.30 28.75 -1.69
C GLN A 578 11.00 27.43 -2.08
N ARG A 579 10.48 26.65 -3.05
CA ARG A 579 11.09 25.44 -3.61
C ARG A 579 12.34 25.73 -4.46
N GLN A 580 13.33 26.39 -3.88
CA GLN A 580 14.52 26.86 -4.58
C GLN A 580 15.71 26.95 -3.62
N GLN A 581 16.68 26.05 -3.76
CA GLN A 581 17.97 26.17 -3.07
C GLN A 581 18.81 27.19 -3.84
N CYS A 582 19.19 28.28 -3.20
CA CYS A 582 19.85 29.40 -3.86
C CYS A 582 20.99 29.93 -3.00
N ILE A 583 22.18 29.98 -3.57
CA ILE A 583 23.39 30.51 -2.94
C ILE A 583 23.81 31.71 -3.79
N LEU A 584 23.74 32.89 -3.19
CA LEU A 584 24.06 34.17 -3.80
C LEU A 584 25.32 34.76 -3.17
N ASN A 585 26.00 35.66 -3.88
CA ASN A 585 27.00 36.57 -3.33
C ASN A 585 26.48 38.01 -3.45
N GLY A 586 26.73 38.85 -2.45
CA GLY A 586 26.30 40.25 -2.43
C GLY A 586 27.18 41.17 -1.58
N GLU A 587 27.04 42.47 -1.79
CA GLU A 587 27.85 43.50 -1.15
C GLU A 587 26.97 44.46 -0.33
N LEU A 588 27.40 44.77 0.90
CA LEU A 588 26.81 45.78 1.78
C LEU A 588 27.53 47.13 1.61
N SER A 589 26.96 48.21 2.15
CA SER A 589 27.71 49.45 2.34
C SER A 589 28.81 49.24 3.39
N THR A 590 29.89 50.03 3.35
CA THR A 590 31.02 49.90 4.30
C THR A 590 30.56 49.98 5.75
N THR A 591 29.68 50.93 6.07
CA THR A 591 29.11 51.13 7.41
C THR A 591 28.29 49.91 7.88
N ASP A 592 27.49 49.33 6.99
CA ASP A 592 26.62 48.21 7.34
C ASP A 592 27.40 46.90 7.45
N LEU A 593 28.47 46.76 6.64
CA LEU A 593 29.43 45.67 6.75
C LEU A 593 30.20 45.74 8.08
N GLU A 594 30.68 46.92 8.48
CA GLU A 594 31.31 47.13 9.79
C GLU A 594 30.36 46.76 10.94
N ALA A 595 29.08 47.13 10.86
CA ALA A 595 28.07 46.75 11.85
C ALA A 595 27.82 45.23 11.91
N TYR A 596 27.68 44.57 10.76
CA TYR A 596 27.55 43.11 10.66
C TYR A 596 28.78 42.38 11.23
N VAL A 597 29.99 42.80 10.84
CA VAL A 597 31.24 42.19 11.27
C VAL A 597 31.51 42.40 12.76
N ALA A 598 31.20 43.58 13.30
CA ALA A 598 31.24 43.83 14.74
C ALA A 598 30.28 42.91 15.51
N ALA A 599 29.05 42.75 15.02
CA ALA A 599 28.06 41.86 15.63
C ALA A 599 28.48 40.38 15.55
N LYS A 600 29.06 39.92 14.44
CA LYS A 600 29.57 38.55 14.25
C LYS A 600 30.85 38.27 15.05
N LYS A 601 31.70 39.27 15.25
CA LYS A 601 32.88 39.16 16.12
C LYS A 601 32.51 39.13 17.62
N ALA A 602 31.38 39.72 18.00
CA ALA A 602 30.87 39.67 19.37
C ALA A 602 30.25 38.32 19.74
N ASP A 603 29.79 37.53 18.76
CA ASP A 603 29.34 36.15 18.93
C ASP A 603 29.51 35.34 17.63
N PRO A 604 30.67 34.67 17.44
CA PRO A 604 30.93 33.90 16.22
C PRO A 604 30.06 32.64 16.10
N THR A 605 29.46 32.17 17.21
CA THR A 605 28.65 30.95 17.28
C THR A 605 27.22 31.15 16.76
N ALA A 606 26.72 32.38 16.82
CA ALA A 606 25.36 32.70 16.40
C ALA A 606 25.15 32.61 14.88
N THR A 607 23.96 32.22 14.46
CA THR A 607 23.57 32.31 13.04
C THR A 607 23.15 33.75 12.74
N TYR A 608 23.53 34.27 11.57
CA TYR A 608 23.10 35.60 11.11
C TYR A 608 22.23 35.45 9.87
N VAL A 609 21.09 36.14 9.82
CA VAL A 609 20.11 35.99 8.74
C VAL A 609 19.70 37.36 8.20
N ALA A 610 19.72 37.53 6.89
CA ALA A 610 19.13 38.68 6.20
C ALA A 610 17.72 38.34 5.71
N CYS A 611 16.72 39.10 6.17
CA CYS A 611 15.32 38.92 5.81
C CYS A 611 14.78 40.11 5.00
N THR A 612 14.18 39.87 3.83
CA THR A 612 13.61 40.96 3.00
C THR A 612 12.53 41.72 3.76
N LEU A 613 12.51 43.05 3.62
CA LEU A 613 11.49 43.89 4.27
C LEU A 613 10.09 43.72 3.65
N GLU A 614 10.05 43.32 2.38
CA GLU A 614 8.83 43.14 1.61
C GLU A 614 8.80 41.74 0.96
N GLY A 615 7.61 41.34 0.47
CA GLY A 615 7.44 40.07 -0.22
C GLY A 615 8.07 40.10 -1.62
N GLU A 616 9.09 39.28 -1.85
CA GLU A 616 9.90 39.29 -3.07
C GLU A 616 9.90 37.93 -3.80
N ARG A 617 10.34 37.94 -5.06
CA ARG A 617 10.65 36.73 -5.83
C ARG A 617 12.17 36.62 -5.96
N LEU A 618 12.74 35.45 -5.72
CA LEU A 618 14.19 35.22 -5.92
C LEU A 618 14.64 35.61 -7.34
N SER A 619 13.83 35.32 -8.36
CA SER A 619 14.07 35.75 -9.73
C SER A 619 14.16 37.28 -9.90
N THR A 620 13.36 38.04 -9.15
CA THR A 620 13.39 39.52 -9.16
C THR A 620 14.63 40.05 -8.45
N ILE A 621 14.98 39.49 -7.29
CA ILE A 621 16.21 39.85 -6.55
C ILE A 621 17.45 39.63 -7.43
N ILE A 622 17.54 38.46 -8.07
CA ILE A 622 18.65 38.09 -8.97
C ILE A 622 18.71 39.01 -10.19
N LEU A 623 17.57 39.29 -10.84
CA LEU A 623 17.52 40.15 -12.03
C LEU A 623 17.85 41.62 -11.72
N ARG A 624 17.35 42.13 -10.60
CA ARG A 624 17.55 43.52 -10.14
C ARG A 624 18.94 43.75 -9.53
N LYS A 625 19.66 42.68 -9.19
CA LYS A 625 20.96 42.65 -8.50
C LYS A 625 21.03 43.33 -7.11
N THR A 626 19.89 43.61 -6.49
CA THR A 626 19.83 44.27 -5.16
C THR A 626 18.50 43.98 -4.46
N PHE A 627 18.47 44.02 -3.12
CA PHE A 627 17.25 43.98 -2.29
C PHE A 627 17.47 44.67 -0.93
N ARG A 628 16.39 45.16 -0.30
CA ARG A 628 16.41 45.69 1.08
C ARG A 628 16.04 44.61 2.09
N CYS A 629 16.72 44.60 3.23
CA CYS A 629 16.55 43.61 4.28
C CYS A 629 16.86 44.13 5.68
N LEU A 630 16.28 43.46 6.67
CA LEU A 630 16.74 43.48 8.06
C LEU A 630 17.76 42.35 8.24
N ILE A 631 18.93 42.64 8.79
CA ILE A 631 19.87 41.63 9.28
C ILE A 631 19.59 41.39 10.77
N SER A 632 19.33 40.14 11.14
CA SER A 632 19.13 39.67 12.52
C SER A 632 20.22 38.69 12.94
N LYS A 633 20.60 38.72 14.22
CA LYS A 633 21.29 37.63 14.91
C LYS A 633 20.26 36.62 15.40
N LEU A 634 20.48 35.32 15.20
CA LEU A 634 19.68 34.22 15.74
C LEU A 634 20.53 33.38 16.71
N THR A 635 19.92 33.04 17.84
CA THR A 635 20.49 32.27 18.96
C THR A 635 19.44 31.29 19.51
N ALA A 636 19.82 30.41 20.44
CA ALA A 636 18.86 29.53 21.11
C ALA A 636 17.78 30.31 21.90
N ASP A 637 18.14 31.47 22.45
CA ASP A 637 17.27 32.32 23.26
C ASP A 637 16.33 33.24 22.46
N GLY A 638 16.38 33.18 21.12
CA GLY A 638 15.61 34.03 20.21
C GLY A 638 16.51 34.79 19.22
N SER A 639 16.06 35.98 18.79
CA SER A 639 16.77 36.78 17.78
C SER A 639 16.84 38.26 18.18
N SER A 640 17.82 38.97 17.62
CA SER A 640 17.93 40.43 17.75
C SER A 640 18.25 41.08 16.41
N ALA A 641 17.47 42.09 16.03
CA ALA A 641 17.77 42.97 14.91
C ALA A 641 19.13 43.66 15.08
N ILE A 642 19.93 43.73 14.01
CA ILE A 642 21.23 44.40 13.97
C ILE A 642 21.11 45.70 13.15
N ILE A 643 20.70 45.58 11.88
CA ILE A 643 20.66 46.72 10.95
C ILE A 643 19.67 46.48 9.81
N GLU A 644 18.94 47.53 9.42
CA GLU A 644 18.21 47.59 8.16
C GLU A 644 19.14 48.13 7.08
N THR A 645 19.33 47.39 5.98
CA THR A 645 20.32 47.70 4.94
C THR A 645 19.83 47.21 3.55
N GLN A 646 20.66 47.42 2.53
CA GLN A 646 20.42 47.02 1.15
C GLN A 646 21.64 46.27 0.60
N PHE A 647 21.48 44.99 0.28
CA PHE A 647 22.49 44.26 -0.47
C PHE A 647 22.50 44.72 -1.93
N THR A 648 23.69 44.85 -2.51
CA THR A 648 23.94 45.22 -3.90
C THR A 648 24.83 44.18 -4.58
N ASN A 649 25.09 44.36 -5.89
CA ASN A 649 25.95 43.49 -6.69
C ASN A 649 25.61 41.99 -6.60
N ILE A 650 24.33 41.64 -6.45
CA ILE A 650 23.90 40.25 -6.30
C ILE A 650 24.29 39.42 -7.54
N ASN A 651 25.03 38.35 -7.29
CA ASN A 651 25.44 37.34 -8.26
C ASN A 651 25.05 35.94 -7.73
N VAL A 652 24.91 34.96 -8.63
CA VAL A 652 24.41 33.61 -8.30
C VAL A 652 25.56 32.61 -8.37
N ILE A 653 25.81 31.88 -7.28
CA ILE A 653 26.74 30.74 -7.26
C ILE A 653 25.99 29.47 -7.69
N LYS A 654 24.89 29.15 -6.98
CA LYS A 654 24.02 27.99 -7.24
C LYS A 654 22.55 28.41 -7.17
N ASN A 655 21.71 27.87 -8.05
CA ASN A 655 20.26 28.08 -8.02
C ASN A 655 19.53 26.85 -8.59
N ARG A 656 19.15 25.93 -7.69
CA ARG A 656 18.46 24.67 -8.00
C ARG A 656 16.98 24.75 -7.63
N GLN A 657 16.09 24.29 -8.51
CA GLN A 657 14.68 24.09 -8.15
C GLN A 657 14.49 22.82 -7.30
N LEU A 658 13.58 22.89 -6.33
CA LEU A 658 13.21 21.79 -5.43
C LEU A 658 11.78 21.29 -5.69
N SER A 659 11.27 21.48 -6.91
CA SER A 659 10.06 20.81 -7.41
C SER A 659 10.40 19.36 -7.78
N SER A 660 9.47 18.40 -7.62
CA SER A 660 9.80 16.96 -7.66
C SER A 660 10.50 16.49 -8.93
N CYS A 661 10.19 17.10 -10.08
CA CYS A 661 10.85 16.81 -11.37
C CYS A 661 12.35 17.18 -11.45
N TYR A 662 12.88 17.90 -10.46
CA TYR A 662 14.32 18.21 -10.30
C TYR A 662 14.94 17.56 -9.05
N LEU A 663 14.16 16.79 -8.30
CA LEU A 663 14.63 15.98 -7.17
C LEU A 663 14.93 14.56 -7.64
N ASP A 664 15.86 13.92 -6.95
CA ASP A 664 16.35 12.59 -7.23
C ASP A 664 15.39 11.56 -6.59
N GLY A 665 15.15 10.42 -7.24
CA GLY A 665 14.13 9.44 -6.79
C GLY A 665 14.49 8.65 -5.53
N THR A 666 15.76 8.72 -5.11
CA THR A 666 16.33 8.04 -3.94
C THR A 666 17.47 8.88 -3.39
N TYR A 667 17.60 8.98 -2.06
CA TYR A 667 18.72 9.67 -1.41
C TYR A 667 20.08 9.11 -1.86
N PRO A 668 21.13 9.95 -1.94
CA PRO A 668 22.44 9.52 -2.37
C PRO A 668 23.12 8.59 -1.34
N LEU A 669 24.02 7.74 -1.83
CA LEU A 669 24.79 6.80 -1.01
C LEU A 669 25.76 7.48 -0.02
N ARG A 670 26.14 8.73 -0.31
CA ARG A 670 27.02 9.59 0.49
C ARG A 670 26.50 11.02 0.42
N MET A 671 26.57 11.75 1.53
CA MET A 671 26.01 13.11 1.67
C MET A 671 26.80 14.14 0.83
N PRO A 672 26.15 14.86 -0.10
CA PRO A 672 26.78 15.87 -0.94
C PRO A 672 26.60 17.30 -0.40
N PHE A 673 27.64 18.12 -0.51
CA PHE A 673 27.62 19.55 -0.16
C PHE A 673 28.15 20.40 -1.32
N TYR A 674 27.71 21.66 -1.41
CA TYR A 674 28.42 22.68 -2.16
C TYR A 674 29.55 23.24 -1.30
N LEU A 675 30.75 23.38 -1.86
CA LEU A 675 31.91 24.04 -1.23
C LEU A 675 32.31 25.25 -2.06
N TYR A 676 32.22 26.45 -1.49
CA TYR A 676 32.33 27.73 -2.22
C TYR A 676 32.89 28.84 -1.33
N GLY A 677 33.24 29.97 -1.93
CA GLY A 677 33.69 31.17 -1.22
C GLY A 677 34.91 31.82 -1.84
N THR A 678 35.83 32.26 -1.00
CA THR A 678 37.11 32.91 -1.34
C THR A 678 38.29 32.07 -0.80
N PRO A 679 39.56 32.38 -1.14
CA PRO A 679 40.72 31.68 -0.55
C PRO A 679 40.85 31.87 0.96
N TRP A 680 40.22 32.92 1.50
CA TRP A 680 40.31 33.35 2.91
C TRP A 680 39.10 32.91 3.73
N GLU A 681 37.94 32.75 3.06
CA GLU A 681 36.66 32.44 3.68
C GLU A 681 35.94 31.38 2.84
N ILE A 682 35.92 30.13 3.32
CA ILE A 682 35.30 28.99 2.64
C ILE A 682 34.04 28.58 3.39
N HIS A 683 32.98 28.21 2.66
CA HIS A 683 31.65 27.93 3.18
C HIS A 683 31.11 26.60 2.64
N LEU A 684 30.19 26.00 3.38
CA LEU A 684 29.57 24.71 3.04
C LEU A 684 28.04 24.81 3.12
N ASP A 685 27.33 24.17 2.18
CA ASP A 685 25.86 24.02 2.21
C ASP A 685 25.40 22.67 1.63
N HIS A 686 24.50 21.97 2.31
CA HIS A 686 24.04 20.62 1.93
C HIS A 686 23.24 20.61 0.62
N VAL A 687 23.59 19.76 -0.36
CA VAL A 687 22.88 19.74 -1.65
C VAL A 687 21.56 18.98 -1.52
N LEU A 688 20.45 19.70 -1.65
CA LEU A 688 19.11 19.17 -1.45
C LEU A 688 18.65 18.35 -2.68
N LEU A 689 19.01 17.07 -2.71
CA LEU A 689 18.67 16.13 -3.80
C LEU A 689 17.27 15.50 -3.65
N CYS A 690 16.85 15.19 -2.43
CA CYS A 690 15.57 14.53 -2.14
C CYS A 690 14.79 15.28 -1.05
N ALA A 691 13.51 14.93 -0.86
CA ALA A 691 12.62 15.50 0.17
C ALA A 691 11.84 14.38 0.89
N PRO A 692 11.57 14.48 2.21
CA PRO A 692 12.02 15.52 3.14
C PRO A 692 13.54 15.54 3.33
N ASN A 693 14.10 16.61 3.89
CA ASN A 693 15.54 16.71 4.14
C ASN A 693 15.86 17.79 5.19
N ALA A 694 17.13 18.01 5.51
CA ALA A 694 17.58 19.15 6.30
C ALA A 694 18.48 20.08 5.46
N GLN A 695 18.34 21.39 5.67
CA GLN A 695 19.39 22.36 5.34
C GLN A 695 20.48 22.25 6.42
N LEU A 696 21.72 22.03 5.99
CA LEU A 696 22.91 22.01 6.84
C LEU A 696 23.94 22.94 6.20
N SER A 697 24.21 24.08 6.83
CA SER A 697 25.08 25.11 6.27
C SER A 697 26.16 25.50 7.29
N ALA A 698 27.43 25.54 6.89
CA ALA A 698 28.53 26.02 7.74
C ALA A 698 29.05 27.36 7.19
N GLY A 699 28.95 28.41 8.01
CA GLY A 699 29.30 29.78 7.64
C GLY A 699 30.80 30.07 7.54
N GLU A 700 31.62 29.13 7.99
CA GLU A 700 33.07 29.05 7.79
C GLU A 700 33.51 27.58 7.95
N VAL A 701 34.41 27.09 7.09
CA VAL A 701 35.04 25.77 7.22
C VAL A 701 36.54 25.83 6.96
N THR A 702 37.31 25.06 7.74
CA THR A 702 38.75 24.87 7.51
C THR A 702 38.97 23.67 6.59
N VAL A 703 39.70 23.85 5.48
CA VAL A 703 39.93 22.79 4.48
C VAL A 703 41.41 22.39 4.46
N GLU A 704 41.68 21.12 4.73
CA GLU A 704 43.01 20.50 4.70
C GLU A 704 43.11 19.61 3.44
N LEU A 705 43.75 20.09 2.38
CA LEU A 705 43.92 19.34 1.13
C LEU A 705 44.86 18.14 1.35
N LEU A 706 44.35 16.93 1.09
CA LEU A 706 45.09 15.66 1.17
C LEU A 706 45.64 15.25 -0.20
N GLU A 707 44.85 15.50 -1.25
CA GLU A 707 45.17 15.19 -2.65
C GLU A 707 44.65 16.34 -3.54
N GLY A 708 45.40 16.77 -4.56
CA GLY A 708 44.96 17.78 -5.54
C GLY A 708 45.96 18.91 -5.77
N ASP A 709 45.59 19.85 -6.64
CA ASP A 709 46.35 21.07 -6.96
C ASP A 709 45.68 22.31 -6.32
N GLU A 710 46.43 23.04 -5.49
CA GLU A 710 45.91 24.20 -4.75
C GLU A 710 45.44 25.34 -5.67
N PRO A 711 46.20 25.80 -6.69
CA PRO A 711 45.71 26.76 -7.68
C PRO A 711 44.37 26.37 -8.33
N THR A 712 44.18 25.10 -8.69
CA THR A 712 42.94 24.57 -9.29
C THR A 712 41.79 24.59 -8.29
N PHE A 713 42.04 24.18 -7.03
CA PHE A 713 41.07 24.28 -5.94
C PHE A 713 40.65 25.75 -5.71
N THR A 714 41.61 26.64 -5.46
CA THR A 714 41.39 28.06 -5.17
C THR A 714 40.68 28.79 -6.31
N ALA A 715 40.98 28.46 -7.58
CA ALA A 715 40.31 29.04 -8.74
C ALA A 715 38.84 28.61 -8.91
N GLY A 716 38.45 27.45 -8.37
CA GLY A 716 37.10 26.90 -8.48
C GLY A 716 36.12 27.34 -7.39
N LEU A 717 36.60 27.74 -6.20
CA LEU A 717 35.76 28.15 -5.06
C LEU A 717 34.68 29.20 -5.41
N LYS A 718 35.00 30.14 -6.31
CA LYS A 718 34.09 31.19 -6.81
C LYS A 718 32.86 30.66 -7.57
N ASN A 719 32.95 29.45 -8.13
CA ASN A 719 31.88 28.79 -8.89
C ASN A 719 31.12 27.74 -8.03
N GLY A 720 31.71 27.34 -6.90
CA GLY A 720 31.26 26.27 -6.03
C GLY A 720 31.51 24.86 -6.59
N PHE A 721 32.29 24.06 -5.87
CA PHE A 721 32.42 22.62 -6.11
C PHE A 721 31.19 21.85 -5.62
N VAL A 722 31.08 20.59 -6.04
CA VAL A 722 30.32 19.58 -5.30
C VAL A 722 31.33 18.72 -4.55
N VAL A 723 31.18 18.60 -3.23
CA VAL A 723 32.01 17.75 -2.39
C VAL A 723 31.15 16.66 -1.77
N VAL A 724 31.68 15.45 -1.64
CA VAL A 724 30.93 14.29 -1.16
C VAL A 724 31.65 13.73 0.06
N ALA A 725 30.97 13.70 1.21
CA ALA A 725 31.53 13.19 2.45
C ALA A 725 31.67 11.67 2.40
N ASP A 726 32.92 11.18 2.42
CA ASP A 726 33.23 9.79 2.04
C ASP A 726 32.67 8.75 3.01
N ALA A 727 32.51 9.11 4.28
CA ALA A 727 32.04 8.24 5.36
C ALA A 727 30.61 8.55 5.86
N LEU A 728 29.83 9.40 5.16
CA LEU A 728 28.55 9.92 5.65
C LEU A 728 27.35 9.48 4.79
N PRO A 729 26.68 8.35 5.12
CA PRO A 729 25.67 7.75 4.25
C PRO A 729 24.27 8.37 4.43
N GLU A 730 23.98 9.44 3.69
CA GLU A 730 22.70 10.18 3.79
C GLU A 730 21.47 9.25 3.77
N TYR A 731 21.40 8.30 2.83
CA TYR A 731 20.27 7.37 2.71
C TYR A 731 19.96 6.52 3.96
N LEU A 732 20.91 6.36 4.90
CA LEU A 732 20.70 5.68 6.19
C LEU A 732 20.32 6.63 7.33
N MET A 733 20.53 7.93 7.15
CA MET A 733 20.32 8.97 8.17
C MET A 733 18.91 9.58 8.09
N GLN A 734 18.27 9.46 6.92
CA GLN A 734 16.97 10.05 6.60
C GLN A 734 15.78 9.27 7.21
N PRO A 735 14.65 9.95 7.53
CA PRO A 735 14.43 11.38 7.40
C PRO A 735 15.12 12.17 8.53
N LEU A 736 15.94 13.15 8.15
CA LEU A 736 16.47 14.16 9.06
C LEU A 736 15.30 15.04 9.52
N THR A 737 15.11 15.14 10.84
CA THR A 737 13.98 15.83 11.48
C THR A 737 14.44 16.51 12.76
N ALA A 738 13.71 17.53 13.25
CA ALA A 738 14.10 18.28 14.46
C ALA A 738 14.47 17.38 15.65
N ASN A 739 13.76 16.25 15.83
CA ASN A 739 13.91 15.35 16.96
C ASN A 739 14.94 14.22 16.71
N ARG A 740 15.63 14.16 15.56
CA ARG A 740 16.60 13.09 15.23
C ARG A 740 17.75 13.50 14.30
N ASN A 741 18.91 12.89 14.57
CA ASN A 741 20.00 12.64 13.62
C ASN A 741 20.82 13.83 13.10
N THR A 742 20.63 15.08 13.53
CA THR A 742 21.45 16.22 13.05
C THR A 742 22.77 16.44 13.82
N HIS A 743 22.95 15.85 15.00
CA HIS A 743 24.10 16.10 15.89
C HIS A 743 25.51 15.81 15.30
N PHE A 744 25.63 15.17 14.14
CA PHE A 744 26.91 15.02 13.44
C PHE A 744 27.41 16.35 12.86
N PHE A 745 26.49 17.23 12.44
CA PHE A 745 26.79 18.51 11.82
C PHE A 745 26.83 19.59 12.91
N ARG A 746 28.01 19.76 13.52
CA ARG A 746 28.26 20.67 14.64
C ARG A 746 29.68 21.25 14.59
N PRO A 747 29.97 22.35 15.30
CA PRO A 747 31.32 22.90 15.36
C PRO A 747 32.38 21.87 15.80
N GLY A 748 33.55 21.93 15.17
CA GLY A 748 34.64 20.98 15.37
C GLY A 748 34.45 19.59 14.74
N ALA A 749 33.32 19.32 14.09
CA ALA A 749 33.15 18.09 13.31
C ALA A 749 34.09 18.08 12.09
N LYS A 750 34.71 16.93 11.81
CA LYS A 750 35.60 16.71 10.66
C LYS A 750 35.00 15.67 9.71
N PHE A 751 35.14 15.91 8.41
CA PHE A 751 34.70 15.00 7.36
C PHE A 751 35.75 14.93 6.25
N ASP A 752 36.20 13.72 5.93
CA ASP A 752 36.97 13.50 4.71
C ASP A 752 36.02 13.54 3.52
N MET A 753 36.30 14.41 2.55
CA MET A 753 35.45 14.65 1.39
C MET A 753 36.23 14.54 0.08
N SER A 754 35.65 13.81 -0.87
CA SER A 754 36.10 13.83 -2.26
C SER A 754 35.51 15.06 -2.98
N ILE A 755 36.34 15.80 -3.71
CA ILE A 755 35.99 17.09 -4.33
C ILE A 755 35.80 16.91 -5.84
N TYR A 756 34.69 17.41 -6.38
CA TYR A 756 34.30 17.30 -7.78
C TYR A 756 33.96 18.67 -8.36
N LEU A 757 34.25 18.87 -9.65
CA LEU A 757 33.62 19.93 -10.43
C LEU A 757 32.11 19.65 -10.52
N ASP A 758 31.28 20.68 -10.33
CA ASP A 758 29.85 20.55 -10.57
C ASP A 758 29.60 20.33 -12.08
N PRO A 759 28.99 19.20 -12.51
CA PRO A 759 28.69 18.94 -13.92
C PRO A 759 27.55 19.83 -14.45
N ASN A 760 26.95 20.66 -13.60
CA ASN A 760 25.93 21.64 -13.97
C ASN A 760 26.49 23.06 -13.86
N ALA A 761 26.05 23.93 -14.76
CA ALA A 761 26.16 25.37 -14.54
C ALA A 761 25.27 25.81 -13.37
N THR A 762 25.39 27.08 -12.97
CA THR A 762 24.64 27.80 -11.92
C THR A 762 23.15 27.45 -11.78
N TYR A 763 22.49 27.00 -12.86
CA TYR A 763 21.08 26.60 -12.91
C TYR A 763 20.92 25.12 -13.31
N PRO A 764 21.10 24.15 -12.40
CA PRO A 764 20.83 22.73 -12.69
C PRO A 764 19.35 22.49 -13.02
N GLN A 765 19.09 21.80 -14.13
CA GLN A 765 17.74 21.47 -14.63
C GLN A 765 17.49 19.96 -14.78
N LYS A 766 18.32 19.11 -14.16
CA LYS A 766 18.15 17.65 -14.19
C LYS A 766 18.41 17.07 -12.81
N PRO A 767 17.65 16.03 -12.39
CA PRO A 767 17.97 15.25 -11.20
C PRO A 767 19.23 14.40 -11.44
N ASP A 768 19.50 13.48 -10.52
CA ASP A 768 20.62 12.54 -10.54
C ASP A 768 21.97 13.28 -10.58
N LEU A 769 22.29 14.01 -9.52
CA LEU A 769 23.55 14.76 -9.44
C LEU A 769 24.74 13.81 -9.24
N CYS A 770 24.64 12.93 -8.25
CA CYS A 770 25.78 12.16 -7.76
C CYS A 770 26.32 11.15 -8.79
N ASN A 771 25.46 10.53 -9.61
CA ASN A 771 25.92 9.61 -10.67
C ASN A 771 26.41 10.34 -11.94
N ARG A 772 26.32 11.68 -11.98
CA ARG A 772 26.88 12.53 -13.04
C ARG A 772 28.16 13.26 -12.63
N LEU A 773 28.65 13.04 -11.41
CA LEU A 773 29.99 13.44 -11.02
C LEU A 773 31.00 12.55 -11.77
N GLY A 774 32.06 13.15 -12.31
CA GLY A 774 33.19 12.42 -12.88
C GLY A 774 34.15 11.94 -11.79
N ASP A 775 35.40 11.70 -12.15
CA ASP A 775 36.47 11.45 -11.18
C ASP A 775 36.67 12.66 -10.24
N PRO A 776 37.04 12.45 -8.97
CA PRO A 776 37.36 13.54 -8.05
C PRO A 776 38.64 14.26 -8.50
N ILE A 777 38.63 15.59 -8.43
CA ILE A 777 39.78 16.44 -8.79
C ILE A 777 40.74 16.68 -7.61
N ALA A 778 40.26 16.46 -6.39
CA ALA A 778 40.98 16.66 -5.14
C ALA A 778 40.26 15.91 -4.01
N ARG A 779 40.93 15.75 -2.86
CA ARG A 779 40.35 15.19 -1.62
C ARG A 779 40.84 16.00 -0.43
N ALA A 780 39.99 16.24 0.55
CA ALA A 780 40.31 17.08 1.70
C ALA A 780 39.61 16.63 2.98
N THR A 781 40.25 16.86 4.13
CA THR A 781 39.55 16.86 5.42
C THR A 781 38.95 18.24 5.65
N ILE A 782 37.63 18.33 5.74
CA ILE A 782 36.90 19.58 5.99
C ILE A 782 36.45 19.60 7.45
N THR A 783 36.84 20.64 8.18
CA THR A 783 36.45 20.89 9.57
C THR A 783 35.41 22.00 9.63
N LEU A 784 34.28 21.78 10.32
CA LEU A 784 33.30 22.83 10.55
C LEU A 784 33.81 23.77 11.68
N ASN A 785 33.83 25.08 11.43
CA ASN A 785 34.21 26.06 12.44
C ASN A 785 33.00 26.39 13.35
N GLU A 786 33.06 27.47 14.13
CA GLU A 786 32.06 27.80 15.17
C GLU A 786 30.65 28.09 14.63
N ASN A 787 30.52 28.45 13.35
CA ASN A 787 29.27 28.92 12.75
C ASN A 787 28.57 27.82 11.93
N THR A 788 27.64 27.08 12.54
CA THR A 788 26.83 26.05 11.85
C THR A 788 25.33 26.30 12.01
N PHE A 789 24.61 26.33 10.89
CA PHE A 789 23.15 26.39 10.81
C PHE A 789 22.56 25.03 10.42
N VAL A 790 21.44 24.67 11.05
CA VAL A 790 20.70 23.43 10.81
C VAL A 790 19.20 23.74 10.83
N ASP A 791 18.50 23.47 9.73
CA ASP A 791 17.03 23.39 9.72
C ASP A 791 16.59 22.04 9.18
N ALA A 792 15.96 21.25 10.04
CA ALA A 792 15.28 19.99 9.70
C ALA A 792 13.75 20.07 9.90
N TYR A 793 13.23 21.27 10.15
CA TYR A 793 11.81 21.54 10.44
C TYR A 793 11.17 22.38 9.34
N MET A 794 11.50 23.66 9.21
CA MET A 794 10.77 24.63 8.36
C MET A 794 10.87 24.30 6.87
N ILE A 795 12.01 23.77 6.43
CA ILE A 795 12.23 23.19 5.11
C ILE A 795 11.20 22.10 4.77
N ASN A 796 10.70 21.36 5.77
CA ASN A 796 9.74 20.26 5.67
C ASN A 796 8.29 20.62 6.07
N VAL A 797 8.06 21.69 6.85
CA VAL A 797 6.72 22.09 7.35
C VAL A 797 5.73 22.22 6.21
N ASP A 798 4.49 21.74 6.40
CA ASP A 798 3.41 21.93 5.44
C ASP A 798 2.89 23.38 5.46
N ALA A 799 3.19 24.12 4.38
CA ALA A 799 2.73 25.48 4.14
C ALA A 799 2.94 26.45 5.34
N PRO A 800 4.20 26.65 5.79
CA PRO A 800 4.51 27.54 6.91
C PRO A 800 3.93 28.92 6.67
N SER A 801 3.31 29.50 7.71
CA SER A 801 2.73 30.84 7.57
C SER A 801 3.82 31.90 7.42
N TRP A 802 3.50 33.01 6.73
CA TRP A 802 4.43 34.14 6.64
C TRP A 802 4.78 34.70 8.02
N ARG A 803 3.84 34.60 8.98
CA ARG A 803 4.07 34.92 10.40
C ARG A 803 5.16 34.02 10.96
N GLU A 804 5.06 32.70 10.87
CA GLU A 804 6.07 31.79 11.43
C GLU A 804 7.48 31.97 10.84
N ILE A 805 7.61 32.36 9.57
CA ILE A 805 8.89 32.71 8.93
C ILE A 805 9.44 34.03 9.49
N TRP A 806 8.56 35.02 9.71
CA TRP A 806 8.89 36.33 10.27
C TRP A 806 9.14 36.28 11.79
N ASP A 807 8.44 35.40 12.49
CA ASP A 807 8.58 35.05 13.91
C ASP A 807 9.89 34.31 14.18
N MET A 808 10.42 33.55 13.22
CA MET A 808 11.82 33.10 13.26
C MET A 808 12.82 34.23 12.98
N ALA A 809 12.53 35.12 12.03
CA ALA A 809 13.38 36.28 11.72
C ALA A 809 13.46 37.33 12.85
N LEU A 810 12.47 37.31 13.75
CA LEU A 810 12.36 38.16 14.94
C LEU A 810 12.47 37.39 16.27
N GLY A 811 12.54 36.06 16.25
CA GLY A 811 12.86 35.21 17.41
C GLY A 811 11.75 35.06 18.45
N SER A 812 10.47 35.14 18.06
CA SER A 812 9.30 35.08 18.96
C SER A 812 8.84 33.67 19.34
N ARG A 813 9.51 32.61 18.85
CA ARG A 813 9.37 31.22 19.30
C ARG A 813 10.70 30.67 19.80
N GLN A 814 10.69 30.06 20.98
CA GLN A 814 11.83 29.33 21.53
C GLN A 814 12.02 27.97 20.83
N PHE A 815 13.26 27.49 20.77
CA PHE A 815 13.56 26.08 20.49
C PHE A 815 13.39 25.25 21.78
N THR A 816 12.15 25.00 22.18
CA THR A 816 11.81 24.19 23.37
C THR A 816 10.87 23.05 23.01
N ASP A 817 11.14 21.86 23.53
CA ASP A 817 10.26 20.69 23.47
C ASP A 817 8.93 20.97 24.20
N ASP A 818 7.87 21.34 23.47
CA ASP A 818 6.51 21.20 23.99
C ASP A 818 5.48 20.97 22.88
N THR A 819 4.90 19.76 22.85
CA THR A 819 3.82 19.40 21.93
C THR A 819 2.46 19.83 22.50
N SER A 820 2.24 21.13 22.63
CA SER A 820 0.92 21.70 22.97
C SER A 820 0.46 22.73 21.93
N SER A 821 -0.75 22.55 21.40
CA SER A 821 -1.28 23.38 20.33
C SER A 821 -1.80 24.71 20.88
N SER A 822 -0.98 25.75 20.83
CA SER A 822 -1.36 27.12 21.22
C SER A 822 -2.41 27.70 20.25
N SER A 823 -3.69 27.47 20.52
CA SER A 823 -4.78 28.05 19.75
C SER A 823 -4.88 29.56 19.99
N SER A 824 -4.45 30.37 19.02
CA SER A 824 -4.56 31.84 19.07
C SER A 824 -6.03 32.27 18.92
N SER A 825 -6.75 32.37 20.04
CA SER A 825 -8.10 32.91 20.09
C SER A 825 -8.05 34.45 20.03
N GLU A 826 -8.25 35.04 18.86
CA GLU A 826 -8.55 36.47 18.76
C GLU A 826 -9.91 36.75 19.43
N SER A 827 -9.93 37.69 20.37
CA SER A 827 -11.09 37.98 21.20
C SER A 827 -12.05 38.95 20.50
N ILE A 828 -13.27 38.49 20.21
CA ILE A 828 -14.43 39.36 20.02
C ILE A 828 -15.43 39.02 21.11
N ALA A 829 -15.70 39.99 22.00
CA ALA A 829 -16.60 39.83 23.12
C ALA A 829 -17.53 41.04 23.23
N SER A 830 -18.74 40.90 22.68
CA SER A 830 -19.94 41.58 23.15
C SER A 830 -21.19 40.82 22.70
N ASP A 831 -22.31 41.08 23.39
CA ASP A 831 -23.69 40.96 22.91
C ASP A 831 -24.18 39.58 22.39
N MET A 832 -24.64 38.72 23.30
CA MET A 832 -26.07 38.76 23.66
C MET A 832 -26.38 37.98 24.96
N GLU A 833 -27.55 38.26 25.53
CA GLU A 833 -27.91 37.89 26.90
C GLU A 833 -28.47 36.46 27.05
N SER A 834 -28.70 36.07 28.30
CA SER A 834 -29.22 34.77 28.72
C SER A 834 -30.60 34.44 28.19
N ASP A 835 -30.84 33.15 27.95
CA ASP A 835 -32.17 32.55 28.15
C ASP A 835 -32.04 31.19 28.86
N ASP A 836 -32.95 30.88 29.79
CA ASP A 836 -32.79 29.83 30.81
C ASP A 836 -33.61 28.57 30.48
N TYR A 837 -32.96 27.42 30.27
CA TYR A 837 -33.63 26.12 30.20
C TYR A 837 -32.88 25.00 30.95
N ARG A 838 -33.32 24.78 32.20
CA ARG A 838 -32.90 23.65 33.04
C ARG A 838 -33.51 22.33 32.54
N LEU A 839 -32.66 21.32 32.29
CA LEU A 839 -33.13 19.95 32.02
C LEU A 839 -33.26 19.15 33.33
N SER A 840 -34.41 18.50 33.50
CA SER A 840 -34.73 17.61 34.63
C SER A 840 -34.57 16.14 34.23
N PRO A 841 -33.99 15.27 35.09
CA PRO A 841 -33.84 13.84 34.79
C PRO A 841 -35.18 13.08 34.92
N VAL A 842 -35.71 12.59 33.80
CA VAL A 842 -36.96 11.80 33.77
C VAL A 842 -36.67 10.31 34.02
N ALA A 843 -37.54 9.65 34.80
CA ALA A 843 -37.28 8.33 35.37
C ALA A 843 -37.51 7.14 34.40
N LEU A 844 -36.77 6.05 34.65
CA LEU A 844 -36.86 4.77 33.93
C LEU A 844 -38.17 4.00 34.26
N GLY A 845 -39.20 4.20 33.43
CA GLY A 845 -40.45 3.46 33.52
C GLY A 845 -40.36 2.02 32.96
N ARG A 846 -40.30 1.02 33.85
CA ARG A 846 -40.42 -0.40 33.45
C ARG A 846 -41.78 -0.70 32.81
N ARG A 847 -41.80 -1.30 31.62
CA ARG A 847 -42.98 -2.00 31.07
C ARG A 847 -42.61 -3.44 30.69
N ARG A 848 -43.41 -4.41 31.15
CA ARG A 848 -43.43 -5.78 30.63
C ARG A 848 -44.32 -5.83 29.39
N ILE A 849 -43.95 -6.67 28.42
CA ILE A 849 -44.79 -7.09 27.29
C ILE A 849 -44.80 -8.63 27.30
N PRO A 850 -45.94 -9.31 27.07
CA PRO A 850 -46.08 -10.73 27.41
C PRO A 850 -45.51 -11.69 26.35
N LEU A 851 -45.17 -12.89 26.80
CA LEU A 851 -44.85 -14.05 25.96
C LEU A 851 -46.08 -14.45 25.13
N PHE A 852 -45.90 -14.65 23.82
CA PHE A 852 -46.84 -15.40 23.01
C PHE A 852 -46.56 -16.91 23.12
N LYS A 853 -47.62 -17.70 22.94
CA LYS A 853 -47.59 -19.17 22.83
C LYS A 853 -48.08 -19.58 21.44
N ASN A 854 -47.69 -20.80 21.06
CA ASN A 854 -47.96 -21.50 19.80
C ASN A 854 -47.09 -20.97 18.66
#